data_AF-A0A848B3D5-F1
#
_entry.id   AF-A0A848B3D5-F1
#
_cell.length_a   1.000
_cell.length_b   1.000
_cell.length_c   1.000
_cell.angle_alpha   90.00
_cell.angle_beta   90.00
_cell.angle_gamma   90.00
#
_symmetry.space_group_name_H-M   'P 1'
#
loop_
_entity.id
_entity.type
_entity.pdbx_description
1 polymer ?
#
loop_
_entity_poly.entity_id
_entity_poly.type
_entity_poly.pdbx_seq_one_letter_code
_entity_poly.pdbx_strand_id
1 'polypeptide(L)'
;METNALTSLIPRALWRNFCGLDLAGNPWLRNNVWFAIYTRPNDVKSSWFGDNGADPAGELGVAAPLLAGLHGALYPNPAATAYADRHLNLERTDLQRLSRGLMLRLLPLAWGPFEAPQPAGALPPARAFRDVGIAIAHTDIADAGRNITLEFRSSPYGAYAHAHADQNSFNLMARGEKLVLDSGYYIGWHDRHHFGYTIRTAAHNTILVDGRGQPADCSYGWGRISGFRQGEDYVWMRGDAAAAYLDPALDRFDRGILLLKQGERAAAVIFDDLKAADGKRHRYSWLLHLGGKPEIDAGGRSLTVVRERAALRADWLEPEELEFSVTDFFDPKPLVWEYRKSHFRTLEPQWHVRAECNGGAEQRFVTVLQAGPKEAAPEFGRPVVRDGGITIGDWKIRRDGGRIRLERPGREPVEFAETEQQENPQLLPPLPERMEKPRARQLIPAFRDGETVCFAGDSITQDGTYIELLNNYYQSRYPERRVRLVNCGVGGDTLFDLIPRLESDVLAHKPDWIFVMIGTNDMNRRLYGGGKNGAEYEKRRAVCRERFGRKLNELLERLKKSGGGRVVLMSPPCYDEYTSGDPARENNVGADRALADFTAIAAETAARHGVPFIDQHTPMLEATRRGQGRDASFTLFHPDRLHPARAGHYLLASKILEAQGESGPLAEWNVKGTAFTLTPLSLPMWLDPVFGNAPELEQTWRDRNRATLRVSGLADGHYRLCINGREVMAGSAGEFAAGVDLAALPGNPWLLPSKRAAALNRKAAVVADRKLRRPLVGRQLLLRARRERASLPPDEFEAVRRLLAEQPENSTQAGHYRRFLEGASAEALAQGEAEVRALQEESRRIHQPVKLQCELERLP
;
A
#
# COMPACT_ATOMS: atom_id res chain seq x y z
N MET A 1 -7.80 -1.11 19.86
CA MET A 1 -8.81 -0.11 19.43
C MET A 1 -8.70 1.21 20.16
N GLU A 2 -8.49 1.23 21.48
CA GLU A 2 -8.37 2.49 22.25
C GLU A 2 -7.28 3.44 21.71
N THR A 3 -6.10 2.92 21.35
CA THR A 3 -5.00 3.75 20.79
C THR A 3 -5.36 4.45 19.49
N ASN A 4 -6.08 3.77 18.58
CA ASN A 4 -6.45 4.33 17.28
C ASN A 4 -7.67 5.25 17.39
N ALA A 5 -8.62 4.94 18.28
CA ALA A 5 -9.70 5.85 18.62
C ALA A 5 -9.10 7.16 19.17
N LEU A 6 -8.26 7.10 20.21
CA LEU A 6 -7.61 8.29 20.77
C LEU A 6 -6.75 9.04 19.75
N THR A 7 -5.99 8.35 18.90
CA THR A 7 -5.19 8.97 17.83
C THR A 7 -6.05 9.58 16.71
N SER A 8 -7.29 9.14 16.51
CA SER A 8 -8.21 9.80 15.59
C SER A 8 -8.87 11.06 16.17
N LEU A 9 -8.97 11.15 17.50
CA LEU A 9 -9.71 12.20 18.19
C LEU A 9 -8.80 13.31 18.73
N ILE A 10 -7.68 12.95 19.34
CA ILE A 10 -6.78 13.89 20.05
C ILE A 10 -6.05 14.81 19.09
N PRO A 11 -5.37 14.33 18.03
CA PRO A 11 -4.73 15.22 17.07
C PRO A 11 -5.72 16.25 16.55
N ARG A 12 -6.94 15.87 16.17
CA ARG A 12 -7.95 16.84 15.71
C ARG A 12 -8.25 17.92 16.75
N ALA A 13 -8.48 17.55 18.01
CA ALA A 13 -8.71 18.53 19.07
C ALA A 13 -7.50 19.47 19.23
N LEU A 14 -6.28 18.94 19.10
CA LEU A 14 -5.06 19.75 19.12
C LEU A 14 -4.97 20.69 17.90
N TRP A 15 -5.21 20.20 16.68
CA TRP A 15 -5.22 21.01 15.45
C TRP A 15 -6.25 22.13 15.51
N ARG A 16 -7.46 21.84 16.01
CA ARG A 16 -8.52 22.85 16.17
C ARG A 16 -8.13 23.89 17.21
N ASN A 17 -7.74 23.45 18.41
CA ASN A 17 -7.56 24.34 19.55
C ASN A 17 -6.25 25.13 19.51
N PHE A 18 -5.17 24.56 18.95
CA PHE A 18 -3.87 25.22 18.90
C PHE A 18 -3.54 25.83 17.53
N CYS A 19 -4.10 25.29 16.44
CA CYS A 19 -3.80 25.77 15.08
C CYS A 19 -4.99 26.44 14.38
N GLY A 20 -6.18 26.46 14.99
CA GLY A 20 -7.40 26.95 14.36
C GLY A 20 -7.89 26.10 13.18
N LEU A 21 -7.29 24.92 12.96
CA LEU A 21 -7.60 24.04 11.83
C LEU A 21 -8.63 22.99 12.24
N ASP A 22 -9.89 23.14 11.79
CA ASP A 22 -10.91 22.14 12.01
C ASP A 22 -10.91 21.07 10.91
N LEU A 23 -10.65 19.82 11.32
CA LEU A 23 -10.69 18.66 10.44
C LEU A 23 -12.11 18.09 10.29
N ALA A 24 -13.15 18.78 10.75
CA ALA A 24 -14.55 18.35 10.61
C ALA A 24 -14.93 18.06 9.15
N GLY A 25 -14.37 18.76 8.16
CA GLY A 25 -14.60 18.48 6.74
C GLY A 25 -13.95 17.18 6.21
N ASN A 26 -13.14 16.47 7.01
CA ASN A 26 -12.42 15.28 6.55
C ASN A 26 -13.39 14.09 6.30
N PRO A 27 -13.43 13.47 5.10
CA PRO A 27 -14.40 12.42 4.79
C PRO A 27 -14.13 11.13 5.56
N TRP A 28 -12.87 10.85 5.93
CA TRP A 28 -12.52 9.68 6.72
C TRP A 28 -13.06 9.81 8.15
N LEU A 29 -12.86 10.96 8.80
CA LEU A 29 -13.42 11.22 10.13
C LEU A 29 -14.96 11.20 10.12
N ARG A 30 -15.56 11.66 9.03
CA ARG A 30 -17.01 11.65 8.86
C ARG A 30 -17.56 10.22 8.66
N ASN A 31 -16.79 9.31 8.06
CA ASN A 31 -17.27 7.97 7.69
C ASN A 31 -16.83 6.84 8.62
N ASN A 32 -15.75 7.00 9.40
CA ASN A 32 -15.18 5.92 10.21
C ASN A 32 -16.14 5.39 11.29
N VAL A 33 -17.08 6.22 11.75
CA VAL A 33 -18.11 5.85 12.74
C VAL A 33 -18.99 4.71 12.25
N TRP A 34 -19.25 4.65 10.94
CA TRP A 34 -20.08 3.60 10.37
C TRP A 34 -19.40 2.25 10.45
N PHE A 35 -18.07 2.19 10.27
CA PHE A 35 -17.32 0.96 10.46
C PHE A 35 -17.45 0.47 11.90
N ALA A 36 -17.35 1.38 12.89
CA ALA A 36 -17.54 1.05 14.30
C ALA A 36 -18.97 0.54 14.61
N ILE A 37 -20.01 1.19 14.09
CA ILE A 37 -21.41 0.81 14.32
C ILE A 37 -21.73 -0.56 13.68
N TYR A 38 -21.36 -0.78 12.41
CA TYR A 38 -21.70 -2.01 11.71
C TYR A 38 -20.85 -3.21 12.15
N THR A 39 -19.62 -3.01 12.62
CA THR A 39 -18.84 -4.12 13.18
C THR A 39 -19.30 -4.52 14.58
N ARG A 40 -19.97 -3.61 15.31
CA ARG A 40 -20.37 -3.81 16.70
C ARG A 40 -21.70 -3.12 17.03
N PRO A 41 -22.82 -3.53 16.44
CA PRO A 41 -24.07 -2.79 16.59
C PRO A 41 -24.70 -2.87 17.99
N ASN A 42 -24.36 -3.88 18.79
CA ASN A 42 -24.92 -4.15 20.12
C ASN A 42 -23.86 -4.69 21.10
N ASP A 43 -24.23 -4.93 22.37
CA ASP A 43 -23.38 -5.44 23.47
C ASP A 43 -22.84 -6.89 23.30
N VAL A 44 -22.87 -7.43 22.08
CA VAL A 44 -22.44 -8.79 21.76
C VAL A 44 -21.06 -8.82 21.13
N LYS A 45 -20.35 -9.95 21.32
CA LYS A 45 -19.05 -10.21 20.72
C LYS A 45 -19.16 -10.15 19.19
N SER A 46 -18.25 -9.47 18.50
CA SER A 46 -18.18 -9.50 17.02
C SER A 46 -17.35 -10.69 16.52
N SER A 47 -17.55 -11.12 15.27
CA SER A 47 -16.78 -12.21 14.64
C SER A 47 -15.54 -11.77 13.88
N TRP A 48 -15.10 -10.52 14.08
CA TRP A 48 -14.23 -9.73 13.19
C TRP A 48 -13.10 -10.47 12.46
N PHE A 49 -12.70 -9.94 11.30
CA PHE A 49 -11.49 -10.34 10.55
C PHE A 49 -10.18 -9.73 11.07
N GLY A 50 -9.14 -10.54 11.20
CA GLY A 50 -7.84 -10.16 11.75
C GLY A 50 -7.62 -10.62 13.20
N ASP A 51 -6.50 -10.22 13.79
CA ASP A 51 -6.05 -10.71 15.10
C ASP A 51 -7.12 -10.56 16.19
N ASN A 52 -7.27 -11.57 17.06
CA ASN A 52 -8.31 -11.70 18.10
C ASN A 52 -9.75 -11.94 17.59
N GLY A 53 -9.96 -12.15 16.29
CA GLY A 53 -11.29 -12.46 15.72
C GLY A 53 -11.98 -13.66 16.38
N ALA A 54 -11.22 -14.65 16.85
CA ALA A 54 -11.70 -15.86 17.53
C ALA A 54 -11.65 -15.81 19.07
N ASP A 55 -11.14 -14.73 19.67
CA ASP A 55 -10.87 -14.68 21.11
C ASP A 55 -12.18 -14.68 21.93
N PRO A 56 -12.36 -15.61 22.90
CA PRO A 56 -13.50 -15.59 23.81
C PRO A 56 -13.52 -14.37 24.76
N ALA A 57 -12.40 -13.69 24.98
CA ALA A 57 -12.24 -12.56 25.91
C ALA A 57 -12.56 -11.17 25.31
N GLY A 58 -13.19 -11.10 24.13
CA GLY A 58 -13.56 -9.85 23.48
C GLY A 58 -14.57 -9.02 24.29
N GLU A 59 -14.08 -8.26 25.28
CA GLU A 59 -14.87 -7.30 26.03
C GLU A 59 -15.25 -6.09 25.15
N LEU A 60 -16.39 -5.51 25.49
CA LEU A 60 -16.90 -4.28 24.91
C LEU A 60 -15.91 -3.13 25.20
N GLY A 61 -15.00 -2.88 24.27
CA GLY A 61 -14.12 -1.71 24.39
C GLY A 61 -14.94 -0.42 24.25
N VAL A 62 -14.86 0.46 25.25
CA VAL A 62 -15.54 1.79 25.26
C VAL A 62 -15.16 2.68 24.07
N ALA A 63 -14.10 2.34 23.33
CA ALA A 63 -13.58 3.08 22.19
C ALA A 63 -14.59 3.32 21.06
N ALA A 64 -15.40 2.31 20.68
CA ALA A 64 -16.36 2.44 19.58
C ALA A 64 -17.55 3.35 19.96
N PRO A 65 -18.20 3.16 21.12
CA PRO A 65 -19.18 4.12 21.62
C PRO A 65 -18.62 5.53 21.84
N LEU A 66 -17.39 5.68 22.33
CA LEU A 66 -16.72 6.99 22.48
C LEU A 66 -16.50 7.69 21.13
N LEU A 67 -16.06 6.95 20.10
CA LEU A 67 -15.92 7.47 18.74
C LEU A 67 -17.27 7.93 18.18
N ALA A 68 -18.33 7.16 18.43
CA ALA A 68 -19.68 7.51 18.00
C ALA A 68 -20.25 8.73 18.74
N GLY A 69 -20.01 8.85 20.06
CA GLY A 69 -20.44 9.99 20.84
C GLY A 69 -19.76 11.29 20.41
N LEU A 70 -18.46 11.22 20.09
CA LEU A 70 -17.77 12.36 19.49
C LEU A 70 -18.27 12.65 18.07
N HIS A 71 -18.57 11.64 17.26
CA HIS A 71 -19.16 11.87 15.94
C HIS A 71 -20.51 12.60 16.05
N GLY A 72 -21.39 12.18 16.96
CA GLY A 72 -22.65 12.86 17.25
C GLY A 72 -22.49 14.31 17.74
N ALA A 73 -21.44 14.61 18.50
CA ALA A 73 -21.14 15.97 18.94
C ALA A 73 -20.58 16.89 17.83
N LEU A 74 -20.11 16.34 16.72
CA LEU A 74 -19.44 17.09 15.65
C LEU A 74 -20.24 17.16 14.36
N TYR A 75 -21.05 16.14 14.14
CA TYR A 75 -21.86 15.96 12.98
C TYR A 75 -23.25 15.61 13.48
N PRO A 76 -24.32 16.22 12.93
CA PRO A 76 -25.68 15.80 13.24
C PRO A 76 -25.88 14.37 12.70
N ASN A 77 -25.53 13.39 13.52
CA ASN A 77 -25.62 11.96 13.23
C ASN A 77 -26.45 11.28 14.35
N PRO A 78 -27.77 11.20 14.16
CA PRO A 78 -28.68 10.59 15.14
C PRO A 78 -28.32 9.13 15.44
N ALA A 79 -27.87 8.37 14.43
CA ALA A 79 -27.52 6.97 14.63
C ALA A 79 -26.26 6.78 15.49
N ALA A 80 -25.23 7.62 15.29
CA ALA A 80 -24.04 7.59 16.14
C ALA A 80 -24.34 8.05 17.57
N THR A 81 -25.22 9.04 17.73
CA THR A 81 -25.66 9.53 19.04
C THR A 81 -26.45 8.47 19.79
N ALA A 82 -27.43 7.83 19.15
CA ALA A 82 -28.20 6.75 19.74
C ALA A 82 -27.34 5.52 20.07
N TYR A 83 -26.38 5.19 19.20
CA TYR A 83 -25.41 4.12 19.45
C TYR A 83 -24.54 4.45 20.68
N ALA A 84 -24.03 5.67 20.78
CA ALA A 84 -23.24 6.12 21.91
C ALA A 84 -24.04 6.13 23.21
N ASP A 85 -25.24 6.71 23.22
CA ASP A 85 -26.14 6.82 24.37
C ASP A 85 -26.49 5.44 24.94
N ARG A 86 -26.87 4.50 24.05
CA ARG A 86 -27.18 3.12 24.43
C ARG A 86 -26.02 2.42 25.17
N HIS A 87 -24.78 2.62 24.72
CA HIS A 87 -23.61 1.88 25.22
C HIS A 87 -22.79 2.66 26.27
N LEU A 88 -22.97 3.97 26.39
CA LEU A 88 -22.25 4.85 27.33
C LEU A 88 -23.14 5.34 28.48
N ASN A 89 -24.22 4.65 28.81
CA ASN A 89 -25.18 5.01 29.87
C ASN A 89 -24.51 5.02 31.28
N LEU A 90 -23.62 5.99 31.51
CA LEU A 90 -22.69 6.12 32.62
C LEU A 90 -23.12 7.31 33.46
N GLU A 91 -23.47 7.06 34.72
CA GLU A 91 -23.38 8.09 35.77
C GLU A 91 -21.97 8.70 35.70
N ARG A 92 -21.85 10.02 35.91
CA ARG A 92 -20.59 10.79 35.76
C ARG A 92 -19.39 10.18 36.51
N THR A 93 -19.66 9.35 37.52
CA THR A 93 -18.71 8.59 38.34
C THR A 93 -18.11 7.35 37.67
N ASP A 94 -18.75 6.75 36.65
CA ASP A 94 -18.24 5.53 36.00
C ASP A 94 -17.23 5.82 34.89
N LEU A 95 -17.30 7.00 34.25
CA LEU A 95 -16.24 7.52 33.38
C LEU A 95 -14.89 7.67 34.13
N GLN A 96 -14.94 7.91 35.46
CA GLN A 96 -13.74 7.98 36.28
C GLN A 96 -13.14 6.59 36.57
N ARG A 97 -13.98 5.56 36.72
CA ARG A 97 -13.54 4.16 36.90
C ARG A 97 -12.90 3.56 35.64
N LEU A 98 -13.37 3.98 34.45
CA LEU A 98 -12.81 3.60 33.15
C LEU A 98 -11.47 4.31 32.82
N SER A 99 -11.05 5.29 33.63
CA SER A 99 -9.84 6.10 33.39
C SER A 99 -8.58 5.50 34.05
N ARG A 100 -8.05 4.39 33.54
CA ARG A 100 -6.67 3.97 33.89
C ARG A 100 -5.57 4.72 33.11
N GLY A 101 -5.94 5.56 32.14
CA GLY A 101 -4.99 6.37 31.36
C GLY A 101 -5.21 7.88 31.49
N LEU A 102 -4.11 8.62 31.70
CA LEU A 102 -4.06 10.10 31.73
C LEU A 102 -4.78 10.76 30.54
N MET A 103 -4.79 10.11 29.37
CA MET A 103 -5.40 10.61 28.13
C MET A 103 -6.94 10.62 28.15
N LEU A 104 -7.59 9.65 28.80
CA LEU A 104 -9.06 9.62 28.92
C LEU A 104 -9.59 10.74 29.83
N ARG A 105 -8.76 11.21 30.78
CA ARG A 105 -9.08 12.33 31.67
C ARG A 105 -9.08 13.70 30.97
N LEU A 106 -8.48 13.81 29.78
CA LEU A 106 -8.40 15.05 29.00
C LEU A 106 -9.56 15.22 28.00
N LEU A 107 -10.32 14.14 27.69
CA LEU A 107 -11.45 14.21 26.75
C LEU A 107 -12.54 15.25 27.10
N PRO A 108 -12.91 15.49 28.39
CA PRO A 108 -13.86 16.54 28.78
C PRO A 108 -13.47 17.95 28.34
N LEU A 109 -12.18 18.22 28.10
CA LEU A 109 -11.70 19.52 27.62
C LEU A 109 -11.88 19.69 26.09
N ALA A 110 -12.27 18.63 25.38
CA ALA A 110 -12.55 18.63 23.94
C ALA A 110 -14.06 18.51 23.60
N TRP A 111 -14.92 18.32 24.61
CA TRP A 111 -16.37 18.16 24.46
C TRP A 111 -17.10 19.52 24.49
N GLY A 112 -17.89 19.80 23.45
CA GLY A 112 -18.99 20.78 23.52
C GLY A 112 -20.26 20.13 24.11
N PRO A 113 -21.31 20.90 24.44
CA PRO A 113 -22.57 20.35 24.95
C PRO A 113 -23.20 19.39 23.94
N PHE A 114 -23.73 18.27 24.43
CA PHE A 114 -24.54 17.34 23.64
C PHE A 114 -25.91 17.96 23.38
N GLU A 115 -26.36 17.96 22.11
CA GLU A 115 -27.79 18.09 21.82
C GLU A 115 -28.49 16.77 22.18
N ALA A 116 -29.76 16.86 22.58
CA ALA A 116 -30.55 15.70 23.00
C ALA A 116 -30.65 14.64 21.89
N PRO A 117 -30.60 13.33 22.23
CA PRO A 117 -30.74 12.27 21.24
C PRO A 117 -32.09 12.39 20.52
N GLN A 118 -32.07 12.36 19.18
CA GLN A 118 -33.27 12.15 18.38
C GLN A 118 -33.53 10.64 18.18
N PRO A 119 -34.78 10.19 18.01
CA PRO A 119 -35.13 8.78 17.90
C PRO A 119 -34.32 8.06 16.80
N ALA A 120 -33.79 6.88 17.12
CA ALA A 120 -33.01 6.06 16.20
C ALA A 120 -33.86 5.62 14.99
N GLY A 121 -33.71 6.30 13.85
CA GLY A 121 -34.24 5.86 12.57
C GLY A 121 -33.45 4.66 12.03
N ALA A 122 -34.14 3.58 11.67
CA ALA A 122 -33.61 2.27 11.29
C ALA A 122 -32.38 2.34 10.35
N LEU A 123 -31.22 1.91 10.86
CA LEU A 123 -30.01 1.79 10.06
C LEU A 123 -30.24 0.81 8.90
N PRO A 124 -29.70 1.10 7.70
CA PRO A 124 -29.70 0.14 6.60
C PRO A 124 -29.15 -1.20 7.06
N PRO A 125 -29.73 -2.32 6.61
CA PRO A 125 -29.35 -3.64 7.10
C PRO A 125 -27.93 -4.04 6.73
N ALA A 126 -27.33 -3.45 5.70
CA ALA A 126 -25.97 -3.74 5.31
C ALA A 126 -25.18 -2.49 4.88
N ARG A 127 -23.86 -2.62 4.93
CA ARG A 127 -22.93 -1.60 4.45
C ARG A 127 -21.68 -2.25 3.86
N ALA A 128 -21.21 -1.71 2.73
CA ALA A 128 -19.93 -2.10 2.12
C ALA A 128 -18.87 -1.02 2.36
N PHE A 129 -17.77 -1.41 2.99
CA PHE A 129 -16.57 -0.59 3.18
C PHE A 129 -15.55 -0.98 2.11
N ARG A 130 -15.75 -0.50 0.88
CA ARG A 130 -15.01 -0.95 -0.32
C ARG A 130 -13.51 -0.76 -0.22
N ASP A 131 -13.06 0.39 0.29
CA ASP A 131 -11.63 0.68 0.48
C ASP A 131 -10.99 -0.20 1.55
N VAL A 132 -11.79 -0.65 2.53
CA VAL A 132 -11.37 -1.61 3.57
C VAL A 132 -11.46 -3.05 3.04
N GLY A 133 -12.37 -3.31 2.11
CA GLY A 133 -12.65 -4.63 1.59
C GLY A 133 -13.56 -5.49 2.46
N ILE A 134 -14.47 -4.88 3.21
CA ILE A 134 -15.37 -5.59 4.12
C ILE A 134 -16.81 -5.16 3.83
N ALA A 135 -17.73 -6.12 3.77
CA ALA A 135 -19.16 -5.86 3.75
C ALA A 135 -19.82 -6.59 4.92
N ILE A 136 -20.77 -5.93 5.59
CA ILE A 136 -21.44 -6.47 6.77
C ILE A 136 -22.94 -6.32 6.58
N ALA A 137 -23.68 -7.38 6.89
CA ALA A 137 -25.12 -7.44 6.85
C ALA A 137 -25.69 -7.90 8.20
N HIS A 138 -26.81 -7.31 8.59
CA HIS A 138 -27.58 -7.60 9.80
C HIS A 138 -29.04 -7.84 9.44
N THR A 139 -29.67 -8.83 10.05
CA THR A 139 -31.13 -9.01 9.95
C THR A 139 -31.88 -8.03 10.83
N ASP A 140 -31.35 -7.74 12.02
CA ASP A 140 -31.89 -6.80 12.99
C ASP A 140 -30.74 -6.13 13.75
N ILE A 141 -30.23 -5.04 13.19
CA ILE A 141 -29.08 -4.31 13.76
C ILE A 141 -29.40 -3.73 15.15
N ALA A 142 -30.67 -3.53 15.50
CA ALA A 142 -31.08 -2.93 16.78
C ALA A 142 -31.18 -3.94 17.93
N ASP A 143 -31.41 -5.22 17.65
CA ASP A 143 -31.62 -6.24 18.68
C ASP A 143 -30.64 -7.41 18.54
N ALA A 144 -29.61 -7.44 19.40
CA ALA A 144 -28.61 -8.50 19.43
C ALA A 144 -29.20 -9.90 19.69
N GLY A 145 -30.31 -9.99 20.41
CA GLY A 145 -31.02 -11.23 20.69
C GLY A 145 -31.71 -11.80 19.45
N ARG A 146 -31.99 -10.98 18.44
CA ARG A 146 -32.68 -11.40 17.21
C ARG A 146 -31.80 -11.29 15.96
N ASN A 147 -30.67 -10.59 16.08
CA ASN A 147 -29.78 -10.31 14.96
C ASN A 147 -29.05 -11.56 14.47
N ILE A 148 -29.01 -11.70 13.16
CA ILE A 148 -28.07 -12.56 12.43
C ILE A 148 -27.14 -11.62 11.67
N THR A 149 -25.85 -11.73 11.94
CA THR A 149 -24.80 -10.94 11.30
C THR A 149 -24.02 -11.81 10.34
N LEU A 150 -23.84 -11.33 9.12
CA LEU A 150 -22.98 -11.93 8.11
C LEU A 150 -21.92 -10.90 7.73
N GLU A 151 -20.66 -11.24 7.99
CA GLU A 151 -19.49 -10.43 7.63
C GLU A 151 -18.81 -11.08 6.42
N PHE A 152 -18.36 -10.30 5.45
CA PHE A 152 -17.68 -10.76 4.25
C PHE A 152 -16.44 -9.92 3.97
N ARG A 153 -15.31 -10.55 3.64
CA ARG A 153 -14.05 -9.87 3.36
C ARG A 153 -13.49 -10.25 2.01
N SER A 154 -13.13 -9.23 1.24
CA SER A 154 -12.27 -9.31 0.05
C SER A 154 -11.61 -7.95 -0.12
N SER A 155 -10.33 -7.86 0.25
CA SER A 155 -9.69 -6.62 0.64
C SER A 155 -8.46 -6.23 -0.16
N PRO A 156 -8.37 -4.96 -0.61
CA PRO A 156 -7.21 -4.46 -1.33
C PRO A 156 -5.97 -4.37 -0.42
N TYR A 157 -6.14 -4.47 0.91
CA TYR A 157 -5.06 -4.43 1.88
C TYR A 157 -4.20 -5.71 1.89
N GLY A 158 -4.73 -6.82 1.38
CA GLY A 158 -4.06 -8.12 1.44
C GLY A 158 -4.07 -8.72 2.85
N ALA A 159 -2.99 -9.41 3.19
CA ALA A 159 -2.82 -10.21 4.41
C ALA A 159 -1.61 -9.73 5.24
N TYR A 160 -1.37 -8.41 5.30
CA TYR A 160 -0.21 -7.83 5.99
C TYR A 160 -0.54 -7.36 7.41
N ALA A 161 0.44 -7.39 8.31
CA ALA A 161 0.25 -6.97 9.70
C ALA A 161 -0.94 -7.75 10.34
N HIS A 162 -1.87 -7.09 11.03
CA HIS A 162 -2.99 -7.75 11.72
C HIS A 162 -4.09 -8.31 10.79
N ALA A 163 -3.90 -8.24 9.47
CA ALA A 163 -4.80 -8.82 8.48
C ALA A 163 -4.37 -10.23 8.10
N HIS A 164 -5.32 -11.09 7.76
CA HIS A 164 -5.06 -12.51 7.47
C HIS A 164 -5.18 -12.84 5.98
N ALA A 165 -4.84 -14.07 5.60
CA ALA A 165 -4.94 -14.57 4.23
C ALA A 165 -6.34 -15.14 3.92
N ASP A 166 -7.34 -14.29 4.18
CA ASP A 166 -8.78 -14.55 4.27
C ASP A 166 -9.58 -13.79 3.19
N GLN A 167 -9.03 -13.63 1.98
CA GLN A 167 -9.80 -13.08 0.85
C GLN A 167 -10.96 -14.00 0.48
N ASN A 168 -12.10 -13.40 0.16
CA ASN A 168 -13.40 -14.04 -0.02
C ASN A 168 -13.86 -14.87 1.20
N SER A 169 -13.34 -14.63 2.40
CA SER A 169 -13.83 -15.27 3.63
C SER A 169 -15.12 -14.61 4.13
N PHE A 170 -15.93 -15.35 4.88
CA PHE A 170 -17.13 -14.84 5.54
C PHE A 170 -17.26 -15.40 6.96
N ASN A 171 -17.96 -14.68 7.83
CA ASN A 171 -18.31 -15.11 9.18
C ASN A 171 -19.81 -14.92 9.42
N LEU A 172 -20.42 -15.80 10.22
CA LEU A 172 -21.84 -15.75 10.52
C LEU A 172 -22.10 -15.91 12.02
N MET A 173 -22.77 -14.92 12.58
CA MET A 173 -23.26 -14.94 13.95
C MET A 173 -24.78 -14.89 13.98
N ALA A 174 -25.38 -15.58 14.95
CA ALA A 174 -26.81 -15.47 15.21
C ALA A 174 -27.04 -15.33 16.72
N ARG A 175 -27.86 -14.36 17.11
CA ARG A 175 -28.26 -14.12 18.51
C ARG A 175 -27.08 -13.96 19.48
N GLY A 176 -26.01 -13.29 19.03
CA GLY A 176 -24.78 -13.07 19.79
C GLY A 176 -23.81 -14.27 19.83
N GLU A 177 -24.11 -15.35 19.12
CA GLU A 177 -23.29 -16.56 19.07
C GLU A 177 -22.60 -16.73 17.71
N LYS A 178 -21.32 -17.10 17.74
CA LYS A 178 -20.54 -17.41 16.53
C LYS A 178 -20.91 -18.80 16.01
N LEU A 179 -21.62 -18.87 14.90
CA LEU A 179 -21.96 -20.13 14.24
C LEU A 179 -20.86 -20.50 13.25
N VAL A 180 -20.50 -19.57 12.36
CA VAL A 180 -19.37 -19.63 11.45
C VAL A 180 -18.36 -18.57 11.87
N LEU A 181 -17.10 -18.97 12.07
CA LEU A 181 -16.07 -18.10 12.62
C LEU A 181 -14.77 -18.20 11.86
N ASP A 182 -13.94 -17.18 12.03
CA ASP A 182 -12.55 -17.21 11.59
C ASP A 182 -11.71 -17.96 12.62
N SER A 183 -11.02 -19.01 12.22
CA SER A 183 -10.58 -20.05 13.17
C SER A 183 -9.14 -19.90 13.67
N GLY A 184 -8.84 -20.62 14.75
CA GLY A 184 -7.57 -20.54 15.47
C GLY A 184 -7.58 -19.52 16.59
N TYR A 185 -6.50 -19.43 17.36
CA TYR A 185 -6.41 -18.58 18.55
C TYR A 185 -5.26 -17.60 18.47
N TYR A 186 -5.55 -16.32 18.63
CA TYR A 186 -4.50 -15.31 18.68
C TYR A 186 -3.80 -15.29 20.04
N ILE A 187 -2.83 -16.19 20.19
CA ILE A 187 -2.09 -16.32 21.45
C ILE A 187 -0.99 -15.27 21.55
N GLY A 188 -0.22 -15.07 20.49
CA GLY A 188 0.81 -14.04 20.43
C GLY A 188 1.21 -13.70 19.00
N TRP A 189 1.56 -12.43 18.79
CA TRP A 189 2.14 -12.00 17.52
C TRP A 189 3.40 -12.84 17.21
N HIS A 190 3.45 -13.45 16.03
CA HIS A 190 4.54 -14.31 15.55
C HIS A 190 4.73 -15.65 16.28
N ASP A 191 3.76 -16.12 17.08
CA ASP A 191 3.82 -17.48 17.60
C ASP A 191 3.58 -18.54 16.51
N ARG A 192 3.93 -19.80 16.79
CA ARG A 192 3.85 -20.89 15.82
C ARG A 192 2.42 -21.13 15.30
N HIS A 193 1.42 -21.02 16.17
CA HIS A 193 0.01 -21.15 15.80
C HIS A 193 -0.45 -19.94 14.99
N HIS A 194 -0.02 -18.73 15.36
CA HIS A 194 -0.30 -17.52 14.59
C HIS A 194 0.18 -17.63 13.14
N PHE A 195 1.50 -17.86 12.93
CA PHE A 195 2.10 -17.91 11.58
C PHE A 195 1.82 -19.20 10.81
N GLY A 196 1.57 -20.29 11.53
CA GLY A 196 1.35 -21.60 10.94
C GLY A 196 -0.11 -21.88 10.59
N TYR A 197 -1.05 -21.22 11.26
CA TYR A 197 -2.49 -21.51 11.11
C TYR A 197 -3.34 -20.25 11.03
N THR A 198 -3.39 -19.41 12.06
CA THR A 198 -4.46 -18.39 12.18
C THR A 198 -4.47 -17.36 11.06
N ILE A 199 -3.31 -17.02 10.51
CA ILE A 199 -3.21 -16.05 9.39
C ILE A 199 -3.26 -16.72 8.01
N ARG A 200 -3.39 -18.06 7.96
CA ARG A 200 -3.37 -18.85 6.73
C ARG A 200 -4.78 -19.10 6.27
N THR A 201 -4.98 -19.13 4.95
CA THR A 201 -6.24 -19.48 4.27
C THR A 201 -6.93 -20.73 4.83
N ALA A 202 -6.16 -21.71 5.31
CA ALA A 202 -6.69 -22.93 5.93
C ALA A 202 -7.50 -22.71 7.22
N ALA A 203 -7.40 -21.53 7.84
CA ALA A 203 -8.13 -21.14 9.03
C ALA A 203 -9.40 -20.33 8.72
N HIS A 204 -9.69 -20.05 7.45
CA HIS A 204 -10.69 -19.10 7.01
C HIS A 204 -11.76 -19.76 6.14
N ASN A 205 -12.99 -19.24 6.19
CA ASN A 205 -14.16 -19.79 5.47
C ASN A 205 -14.09 -19.45 3.97
N THR A 206 -13.12 -20.01 3.26
CA THR A 206 -12.82 -19.74 1.84
C THR A 206 -12.37 -21.04 1.14
N ILE A 207 -11.62 -20.96 0.04
CA ILE A 207 -11.22 -22.13 -0.76
C ILE A 207 -9.70 -22.34 -0.72
N LEU A 208 -9.26 -23.59 -0.68
CA LEU A 208 -7.89 -23.99 -1.05
C LEU A 208 -7.89 -24.64 -2.43
N VAL A 209 -6.79 -24.49 -3.16
CA VAL A 209 -6.56 -25.18 -4.43
C VAL A 209 -5.31 -26.03 -4.31
N ASP A 210 -5.44 -27.34 -4.51
CA ASP A 210 -4.44 -28.36 -4.23
C ASP A 210 -3.87 -28.31 -2.80
N GLY A 211 -4.71 -27.89 -1.84
CA GLY A 211 -4.32 -27.67 -0.45
C GLY A 211 -3.48 -26.41 -0.21
N ARG A 212 -3.26 -25.58 -1.24
CA ARG A 212 -2.57 -24.29 -1.15
C ARG A 212 -3.58 -23.14 -1.04
N GLY A 213 -3.16 -22.11 -0.33
CA GLY A 213 -3.97 -20.92 -0.07
C GLY A 213 -3.28 -19.64 -0.53
N GLN A 214 -3.83 -18.53 -0.08
CA GLN A 214 -3.35 -17.19 -0.35
C GLN A 214 -2.05 -16.91 0.43
N PRO A 215 -1.18 -16.02 -0.07
CA PRO A 215 0.01 -15.64 0.67
C PRO A 215 -0.39 -14.84 1.92
N ALA A 216 0.25 -15.17 3.04
CA ALA A 216 0.05 -14.49 4.33
C ALA A 216 1.25 -13.60 4.67
N ASP A 217 1.06 -12.64 5.58
CA ASP A 217 2.07 -11.64 5.99
C ASP A 217 2.57 -10.78 4.82
N CYS A 218 1.66 -10.40 3.92
CA CYS A 218 2.00 -9.60 2.74
C CYS A 218 0.82 -8.80 2.18
N SER A 219 1.11 -7.71 1.47
CA SER A 219 0.08 -6.83 0.88
C SER A 219 -0.35 -7.22 -0.55
N TYR A 220 0.33 -8.18 -1.20
CA TYR A 220 0.06 -8.53 -2.60
C TYR A 220 -0.96 -9.66 -2.80
N GLY A 221 -1.35 -10.39 -1.74
CA GLY A 221 -2.47 -11.33 -1.76
C GLY A 221 -3.81 -10.62 -1.60
N TRP A 222 -4.12 -9.68 -2.50
CA TRP A 222 -5.26 -8.77 -2.36
C TRP A 222 -6.54 -9.32 -3.00
N GLY A 223 -7.68 -8.84 -2.50
CA GLY A 223 -9.00 -9.02 -3.09
C GLY A 223 -9.75 -7.69 -3.19
N ARG A 224 -11.03 -7.73 -3.54
CA ARG A 224 -11.89 -6.54 -3.56
C ARG A 224 -13.36 -6.91 -3.50
N ILE A 225 -14.19 -6.03 -2.91
CA ILE A 225 -15.64 -6.10 -3.05
C ILE A 225 -16.03 -5.69 -4.47
N SER A 226 -16.39 -6.66 -5.29
CA SER A 226 -16.71 -6.51 -6.72
C SER A 226 -18.21 -6.33 -7.01
N GLY A 227 -19.09 -6.54 -6.01
CA GLY A 227 -20.52 -6.21 -6.09
C GLY A 227 -21.15 -6.03 -4.72
N PHE A 228 -22.16 -5.17 -4.61
CA PHE A 228 -22.92 -4.94 -3.39
C PHE A 228 -24.30 -4.36 -3.70
N ARG A 229 -25.36 -4.97 -3.16
CA ARG A 229 -26.72 -4.46 -3.23
C ARG A 229 -27.50 -4.87 -1.98
N GLN A 230 -28.43 -4.06 -1.53
CA GLN A 230 -29.34 -4.37 -0.44
C GLN A 230 -30.77 -3.95 -0.77
N GLY A 231 -31.72 -4.78 -0.33
CA GLY A 231 -33.15 -4.48 -0.28
C GLY A 231 -33.67 -4.54 1.15
N GLU A 232 -34.99 -4.53 1.28
CA GLU A 232 -35.68 -4.60 2.59
C GLU A 232 -35.35 -5.92 3.33
N ASP A 233 -35.30 -7.00 2.58
CA ASP A 233 -35.37 -8.40 2.97
C ASP A 233 -34.24 -9.25 2.39
N TYR A 234 -33.33 -8.65 1.62
CA TYR A 234 -32.15 -9.32 1.06
C TYR A 234 -30.91 -8.43 1.05
N VAL A 235 -29.73 -9.06 1.04
CA VAL A 235 -28.43 -8.40 0.84
C VAL A 235 -27.58 -9.26 -0.09
N TRP A 236 -27.01 -8.64 -1.11
CA TRP A 236 -26.03 -9.22 -2.03
C TRP A 236 -24.65 -8.61 -1.78
N MET A 237 -23.64 -9.46 -1.65
CA MET A 237 -22.24 -9.07 -1.51
C MET A 237 -21.41 -9.95 -2.44
N ARG A 238 -20.49 -9.38 -3.20
CA ARG A 238 -19.62 -10.13 -4.11
C ARG A 238 -18.17 -9.70 -3.94
N GLY A 239 -17.25 -10.64 -3.88
CA GLY A 239 -15.82 -10.41 -3.79
C GLY A 239 -15.06 -11.12 -4.91
N ASP A 240 -13.94 -10.52 -5.30
CA ASP A 240 -12.99 -11.03 -6.28
C ASP A 240 -11.66 -11.24 -5.57
N ALA A 241 -11.18 -12.48 -5.56
CA ALA A 241 -9.93 -12.88 -4.90
C ALA A 241 -8.97 -13.62 -5.84
N ALA A 242 -9.15 -13.52 -7.18
CA ALA A 242 -8.29 -14.22 -8.13
C ALA A 242 -6.81 -13.88 -7.93
N ALA A 243 -6.52 -12.59 -7.73
CA ALA A 243 -5.17 -12.06 -7.51
C ALA A 243 -4.51 -12.56 -6.20
N ALA A 244 -5.27 -13.13 -5.28
CA ALA A 244 -4.74 -13.69 -4.04
C ALA A 244 -4.19 -15.12 -4.20
N TYR A 245 -4.44 -15.80 -5.32
CA TYR A 245 -3.98 -17.17 -5.56
C TYR A 245 -2.85 -17.16 -6.59
N LEU A 246 -1.64 -17.48 -6.12
CA LEU A 246 -0.42 -17.41 -6.92
C LEU A 246 0.06 -18.79 -7.40
N ASP A 247 -0.23 -19.83 -6.63
CA ASP A 247 0.13 -21.22 -6.96
C ASP A 247 -0.89 -22.19 -6.31
N PRO A 248 -1.76 -22.85 -7.11
CA PRO A 248 -1.97 -22.57 -8.53
C PRO A 248 -2.59 -21.17 -8.73
N ALA A 249 -2.23 -20.53 -9.84
CA ALA A 249 -2.79 -19.22 -10.18
C ALA A 249 -4.25 -19.35 -10.67
N LEU A 250 -5.09 -18.38 -10.30
CA LEU A 250 -6.48 -18.31 -10.73
C LEU A 250 -6.71 -17.08 -11.62
N ASP A 251 -7.35 -17.29 -12.77
CA ASP A 251 -7.88 -16.20 -13.62
C ASP A 251 -9.18 -15.62 -13.04
N ARG A 252 -9.89 -16.42 -12.23
CA ARG A 252 -11.15 -16.04 -11.58
C ARG A 252 -11.28 -16.72 -10.24
N PHE A 253 -11.68 -15.94 -9.24
CA PHE A 253 -12.28 -16.44 -8.01
C PHE A 253 -13.28 -15.39 -7.52
N ASP A 254 -14.51 -15.54 -8.00
CA ASP A 254 -15.62 -14.70 -7.58
C ASP A 254 -16.46 -15.44 -6.53
N ARG A 255 -16.67 -14.81 -5.37
CA ARG A 255 -17.63 -15.27 -4.37
C ARG A 255 -18.77 -14.28 -4.28
N GLY A 256 -19.99 -14.71 -4.57
CA GLY A 256 -21.22 -13.99 -4.31
C GLY A 256 -21.97 -14.57 -3.11
N ILE A 257 -22.42 -13.76 -2.16
CA ILE A 257 -23.23 -14.15 -1.02
C ILE A 257 -24.53 -13.36 -1.03
N LEU A 258 -25.65 -14.08 -1.15
CA LEU A 258 -27.00 -13.56 -1.06
C LEU A 258 -27.62 -13.95 0.28
N LEU A 259 -27.73 -12.99 1.20
CA LEU A 259 -28.44 -13.14 2.47
C LEU A 259 -29.93 -12.82 2.27
N LEU A 260 -30.81 -13.76 2.60
CA LEU A 260 -32.27 -13.63 2.58
C LEU A 260 -32.80 -13.62 4.01
N LYS A 261 -33.60 -12.61 4.36
CA LYS A 261 -34.18 -12.45 5.70
C LYS A 261 -35.57 -13.08 5.78
N GLN A 262 -35.83 -13.80 6.87
CA GLN A 262 -37.07 -14.55 7.08
C GLN A 262 -37.50 -14.47 8.55
N GLY A 263 -37.86 -13.26 9.01
CA GLY A 263 -38.17 -13.00 10.41
C GLY A 263 -36.93 -13.18 11.28
N GLU A 264 -36.98 -14.10 12.25
CA GLU A 264 -35.84 -14.43 13.12
C GLU A 264 -34.85 -15.42 12.50
N ARG A 265 -35.09 -15.83 11.24
CA ARG A 265 -34.23 -16.71 10.47
C ARG A 265 -33.61 -15.98 9.29
N ALA A 266 -32.52 -16.51 8.78
CA ALA A 266 -31.94 -16.08 7.51
C ALA A 266 -31.33 -17.25 6.74
N ALA A 267 -31.25 -17.09 5.42
CA ALA A 267 -30.56 -18.01 4.53
C ALA A 267 -29.49 -17.25 3.73
N ALA A 268 -28.23 -17.67 3.79
CA ALA A 268 -27.15 -17.17 2.95
C ALA A 268 -26.87 -18.15 1.81
N VAL A 269 -27.08 -17.74 0.57
CA VAL A 269 -26.73 -18.52 -0.63
C VAL A 269 -25.40 -18.03 -1.15
N ILE A 270 -24.42 -18.93 -1.20
CA ILE A 270 -23.04 -18.66 -1.57
C ILE A 270 -22.79 -19.26 -2.94
N PHE A 271 -22.35 -18.43 -3.88
CA PHE A 271 -21.93 -18.81 -5.22
C PHE A 271 -20.44 -18.58 -5.35
N ASP A 272 -19.68 -19.63 -5.60
CA ASP A 272 -18.26 -19.52 -5.93
C ASP A 272 -18.04 -19.93 -7.38
N ASP A 273 -17.38 -19.08 -8.16
CA ASP A 273 -16.88 -19.44 -9.48
C ASP A 273 -15.37 -19.26 -9.54
N LEU A 274 -14.68 -20.35 -9.85
CA LEU A 274 -13.24 -20.41 -9.95
C LEU A 274 -12.83 -20.77 -11.37
N LYS A 275 -11.71 -20.19 -11.82
CA LYS A 275 -11.04 -20.58 -13.05
C LYS A 275 -9.53 -20.63 -12.82
N ALA A 276 -8.95 -21.82 -12.91
CA ALA A 276 -7.50 -22.02 -12.89
C ALA A 276 -6.85 -21.48 -14.17
N ALA A 277 -5.79 -20.71 -14.00
CA ALA A 277 -5.09 -20.04 -15.10
C ALA A 277 -4.32 -21.02 -16.01
N ASP A 278 -3.94 -22.19 -15.49
CA ASP A 278 -3.19 -23.19 -16.24
C ASP A 278 -4.08 -24.14 -17.07
N GLY A 279 -5.41 -23.97 -16.98
CA GLY A 279 -6.39 -24.78 -17.71
C GLY A 279 -6.49 -26.24 -17.23
N LYS A 280 -5.95 -26.60 -16.06
CA LYS A 280 -5.92 -27.99 -15.57
C LYS A 280 -6.98 -28.28 -14.53
N ARG A 281 -7.16 -29.57 -14.25
CA ARG A 281 -7.94 -30.07 -13.11
C ARG A 281 -7.16 -29.85 -11.82
N HIS A 282 -7.87 -29.40 -10.78
CA HIS A 282 -7.32 -29.22 -9.44
C HIS A 282 -8.23 -29.82 -8.39
N ARG A 283 -7.66 -30.12 -7.21
CA ARG A 283 -8.45 -30.42 -6.02
C ARG A 283 -8.86 -29.11 -5.35
N TYR A 284 -10.15 -28.84 -5.29
CA TYR A 284 -10.69 -27.66 -4.61
C TYR A 284 -11.23 -28.07 -3.25
N SER A 285 -10.79 -27.39 -2.19
CA SER A 285 -11.23 -27.63 -0.82
C SER A 285 -12.04 -26.43 -0.33
N TRP A 286 -13.35 -26.60 -0.18
CA TRP A 286 -14.24 -25.58 0.38
C TRP A 286 -14.25 -25.68 1.90
N LEU A 287 -13.83 -24.61 2.58
CA LEU A 287 -13.59 -24.59 4.03
C LEU A 287 -14.74 -23.92 4.78
N LEU A 288 -15.13 -24.51 5.91
CA LEU A 288 -16.08 -23.95 6.85
C LEU A 288 -15.65 -24.26 8.28
N HIS A 289 -15.58 -23.24 9.13
CA HIS A 289 -15.16 -23.35 10.51
C HIS A 289 -16.29 -22.94 11.45
N LEU A 290 -16.54 -23.79 12.44
CA LEU A 290 -17.75 -23.78 13.23
C LEU A 290 -17.44 -23.63 14.72
N GLY A 291 -18.21 -22.79 15.39
CA GLY A 291 -18.13 -22.57 16.84
C GLY A 291 -18.84 -23.63 17.68
N GLY A 292 -19.27 -24.74 17.08
CA GLY A 292 -19.96 -25.85 17.74
C GLY A 292 -19.79 -27.13 16.93
N LYS A 293 -19.95 -28.28 17.59
CA LYS A 293 -19.76 -29.60 16.97
C LYS A 293 -20.83 -29.83 15.88
N PRO A 294 -20.44 -30.11 14.63
CA PRO A 294 -21.41 -30.41 13.59
C PRO A 294 -21.91 -31.85 13.67
N GLU A 295 -23.19 -32.02 13.39
CA GLU A 295 -23.82 -33.28 13.03
C GLU A 295 -23.93 -33.34 11.51
N ILE A 296 -23.23 -34.29 10.89
CA ILE A 296 -23.21 -34.45 9.44
C ILE A 296 -24.29 -35.45 9.05
N ASP A 297 -25.07 -35.12 8.02
CA ASP A 297 -26.02 -36.06 7.42
C ASP A 297 -25.29 -37.28 6.81
N ALA A 298 -25.92 -38.46 6.82
CA ALA A 298 -25.31 -39.71 6.37
C ALA A 298 -24.86 -39.68 4.89
N GLY A 299 -25.48 -38.82 4.08
CA GLY A 299 -25.09 -38.57 2.69
C GLY A 299 -23.91 -37.61 2.51
N GLY A 300 -23.37 -37.04 3.59
CA GLY A 300 -22.24 -36.11 3.56
C GLY A 300 -22.50 -34.91 2.66
N ARG A 301 -23.70 -34.32 2.70
CA ARG A 301 -24.06 -33.15 1.85
C ARG A 301 -24.65 -32.00 2.64
N SER A 302 -24.93 -32.23 3.92
CA SER A 302 -25.37 -31.20 4.83
C SER A 302 -24.83 -31.46 6.23
N LEU A 303 -24.74 -30.40 7.01
CA LEU A 303 -24.46 -30.49 8.43
C LEU A 303 -25.36 -29.55 9.22
N THR A 304 -25.55 -29.87 10.49
CA THR A 304 -26.26 -29.03 11.45
C THR A 304 -25.36 -28.76 12.65
N VAL A 305 -25.34 -27.52 13.12
CA VAL A 305 -24.72 -27.11 14.39
C VAL A 305 -25.79 -26.49 15.25
N VAL A 306 -25.91 -26.96 16.49
CA VAL A 306 -26.78 -26.37 17.50
C VAL A 306 -25.92 -25.86 18.65
N ARG A 307 -26.11 -24.60 19.02
CA ARG A 307 -25.47 -23.96 20.18
C ARG A 307 -26.53 -23.60 21.23
N GLU A 308 -26.15 -22.86 22.27
CA GLU A 308 -27.04 -22.58 23.41
C GLU A 308 -28.31 -21.83 22.99
N ARG A 309 -28.20 -20.89 22.03
CA ARG A 309 -29.30 -20.02 21.59
C ARG A 309 -29.59 -20.06 20.10
N ALA A 310 -28.65 -20.52 19.28
CA ALA A 310 -28.77 -20.48 17.84
C ALA A 310 -28.42 -21.81 17.18
N ALA A 311 -28.91 -22.00 15.97
CA ALA A 311 -28.56 -23.15 15.13
C ALA A 311 -28.19 -22.70 13.71
N LEU A 312 -27.38 -23.53 13.06
CA LEU A 312 -26.97 -23.44 11.66
C LEU A 312 -27.24 -24.76 10.97
N ARG A 313 -27.82 -24.72 9.76
CA ARG A 313 -27.75 -25.81 8.78
C ARG A 313 -26.96 -25.32 7.58
N ALA A 314 -26.06 -26.16 7.06
CA ALA A 314 -25.33 -25.91 5.83
C ALA A 314 -25.62 -27.03 4.83
N ASP A 315 -25.97 -26.70 3.58
CA ASP A 315 -26.19 -27.63 2.48
C ASP A 315 -25.27 -27.27 1.29
N TRP A 316 -24.51 -28.24 0.80
CA TRP A 316 -23.74 -28.12 -0.45
C TRP A 316 -24.59 -28.66 -1.61
N LEU A 317 -24.94 -27.78 -2.53
CA LEU A 317 -25.81 -28.08 -3.67
C LEU A 317 -25.00 -28.39 -4.94
N GLU A 318 -23.87 -27.70 -5.12
CA GLU A 318 -22.91 -27.95 -6.20
C GLU A 318 -21.47 -27.90 -5.65
N PRO A 319 -20.56 -28.75 -6.16
CA PRO A 319 -20.82 -29.87 -7.06
C PRO A 319 -21.58 -31.02 -6.36
N GLU A 320 -22.14 -31.94 -7.15
CA GLU A 320 -22.92 -33.05 -6.61
C GLU A 320 -22.05 -34.01 -5.78
N GLU A 321 -20.83 -34.31 -6.21
CA GLU A 321 -19.91 -35.22 -5.51
C GLU A 321 -18.86 -34.43 -4.71
N LEU A 322 -18.83 -34.68 -3.40
CA LEU A 322 -17.93 -34.04 -2.44
C LEU A 322 -17.43 -35.06 -1.41
N GLU A 323 -16.14 -34.97 -1.08
CA GLU A 323 -15.53 -35.69 0.05
C GLU A 323 -15.52 -34.76 1.27
N PHE A 324 -16.12 -35.21 2.38
CA PHE A 324 -16.20 -34.44 3.61
C PHE A 324 -15.21 -34.93 4.65
N SER A 325 -14.49 -33.99 5.26
CA SER A 325 -13.74 -34.24 6.48
C SER A 325 -14.06 -33.18 7.53
N VAL A 326 -14.11 -33.63 8.79
CA VAL A 326 -14.34 -32.77 9.94
C VAL A 326 -13.33 -33.10 11.03
N THR A 327 -12.71 -32.07 11.59
CA THR A 327 -11.74 -32.20 12.67
C THR A 327 -11.86 -31.02 13.63
N ASP A 328 -11.55 -31.23 14.91
CA ASP A 328 -11.35 -30.17 15.90
C ASP A 328 -9.86 -29.90 16.17
N PHE A 329 -8.99 -30.51 15.36
CA PHE A 329 -7.54 -30.43 15.50
C PHE A 329 -6.94 -29.25 14.75
N PHE A 330 -6.01 -28.57 15.41
CA PHE A 330 -5.17 -27.53 14.84
C PHE A 330 -3.76 -28.02 14.56
N ASP A 331 -3.26 -27.77 13.34
CA ASP A 331 -1.84 -27.91 13.01
C ASP A 331 -1.28 -26.58 12.49
N PRO A 332 -0.31 -25.95 13.19
CA PRO A 332 0.23 -26.32 14.50
C PRO A 332 -0.74 -26.05 15.66
N LYS A 333 -0.62 -26.79 16.76
CA LYS A 333 -1.48 -26.62 17.94
C LYS A 333 -1.33 -25.23 18.60
N PRO A 334 -2.42 -24.65 19.13
CA PRO A 334 -2.36 -23.44 19.95
C PRO A 334 -1.69 -23.72 21.30
N LEU A 335 -0.56 -23.06 21.59
CA LEU A 335 0.18 -23.19 22.86
C LEU A 335 0.02 -21.92 23.71
N VAL A 336 -0.80 -21.98 24.76
CA VAL A 336 -1.02 -20.84 25.68
C VAL A 336 0.16 -20.68 26.64
N TRP A 337 0.89 -19.58 26.51
CA TRP A 337 2.03 -19.21 27.35
C TRP A 337 1.58 -18.83 28.77
N GLU A 338 2.41 -19.05 29.80
CA GLU A 338 2.09 -18.76 31.21
C GLU A 338 1.49 -17.36 31.44
N TYR A 339 2.10 -16.32 30.85
CA TYR A 339 1.65 -14.93 31.02
C TYR A 339 0.33 -14.60 30.30
N ARG A 340 -0.16 -15.49 29.41
CA ARG A 340 -1.44 -15.38 28.70
C ARG A 340 -2.54 -16.28 29.29
N LYS A 341 -2.22 -17.19 30.23
CA LYS A 341 -3.21 -18.08 30.86
C LYS A 341 -4.33 -17.35 31.62
N SER A 342 -4.05 -16.12 32.09
CA SER A 342 -5.08 -15.26 32.69
C SER A 342 -6.14 -14.80 31.69
N HIS A 343 -5.77 -14.67 30.41
CA HIS A 343 -6.65 -14.29 29.30
C HIS A 343 -7.32 -15.51 28.65
N PHE A 344 -6.58 -16.61 28.46
CA PHE A 344 -7.10 -17.86 27.92
C PHE A 344 -7.26 -18.90 29.04
N ARG A 345 -8.35 -18.81 29.80
CA ARG A 345 -8.65 -19.78 30.87
C ARG A 345 -8.92 -21.19 30.31
N THR A 346 -9.61 -21.27 29.17
CA THR A 346 -9.86 -22.49 28.37
C THR A 346 -9.99 -22.12 26.90
N LEU A 347 -9.51 -22.98 25.99
CA LEU A 347 -9.70 -22.83 24.54
C LEU A 347 -10.98 -23.58 24.14
N GLU A 348 -12.01 -22.86 23.67
CA GLU A 348 -13.30 -23.44 23.24
C GLU A 348 -13.16 -24.22 21.92
N PRO A 349 -13.43 -25.53 21.85
CA PRO A 349 -13.26 -26.31 20.63
C PRO A 349 -13.88 -25.65 19.39
N GLN A 350 -13.11 -25.57 18.31
CA GLN A 350 -13.57 -25.12 17.01
C GLN A 350 -13.52 -26.30 16.05
N TRP A 351 -14.46 -26.37 15.11
CA TRP A 351 -14.60 -27.49 14.20
C TRP A 351 -14.33 -27.04 12.78
N HIS A 352 -13.46 -27.75 12.07
CA HIS A 352 -13.00 -27.44 10.73
C HIS A 352 -13.58 -28.46 9.76
N VAL A 353 -14.49 -28.00 8.92
CA VAL A 353 -15.13 -28.77 7.86
C VAL A 353 -14.41 -28.46 6.55
N ARG A 354 -14.12 -29.51 5.80
CA ARG A 354 -13.60 -29.41 4.45
C ARG A 354 -14.45 -30.28 3.52
N ALA A 355 -15.04 -29.64 2.52
CA ALA A 355 -15.77 -30.30 1.44
C ALA A 355 -14.92 -30.22 0.16
N GLU A 356 -14.45 -31.37 -0.33
CA GLU A 356 -13.45 -31.46 -1.40
C GLU A 356 -14.01 -32.10 -2.67
N CYS A 357 -13.62 -31.55 -3.83
CA CYS A 357 -13.85 -32.18 -5.12
C CYS A 357 -12.61 -32.10 -6.02
N ASN A 358 -12.46 -33.06 -6.93
CA ASN A 358 -11.50 -32.99 -8.03
C ASN A 358 -12.18 -32.32 -9.24
N GLY A 359 -12.09 -30.98 -9.27
CA GLY A 359 -12.76 -30.13 -10.24
C GLY A 359 -12.04 -29.99 -11.57
N GLY A 360 -12.71 -29.34 -12.52
CA GLY A 360 -12.13 -28.90 -13.79
C GLY A 360 -11.21 -27.68 -13.63
N ALA A 361 -10.79 -27.12 -14.76
CA ALA A 361 -10.17 -25.79 -14.79
C ALA A 361 -11.16 -24.72 -14.34
N GLU A 362 -12.42 -24.87 -14.70
CA GLU A 362 -13.52 -24.11 -14.14
C GLU A 362 -14.24 -24.95 -13.09
N GLN A 363 -14.48 -24.37 -11.92
CA GLN A 363 -15.17 -25.03 -10.82
C GLN A 363 -16.20 -24.08 -10.21
N ARG A 364 -17.38 -24.62 -9.91
CA ARG A 364 -18.46 -23.89 -9.23
C ARG A 364 -18.81 -24.55 -7.91
N PHE A 365 -19.05 -23.75 -6.88
CA PHE A 365 -19.73 -24.20 -5.67
C PHE A 365 -21.01 -23.41 -5.46
N VAL A 366 -22.04 -24.10 -4.98
CA VAL A 366 -23.28 -23.49 -4.51
C VAL A 366 -23.58 -24.06 -3.13
N THR A 367 -23.54 -23.20 -2.12
CA THR A 367 -23.76 -23.60 -0.72
C THR A 367 -24.86 -22.73 -0.11
N VAL A 368 -25.72 -23.32 0.71
CA VAL A 368 -26.77 -22.59 1.44
C VAL A 368 -26.54 -22.75 2.94
N LEU A 369 -26.53 -21.64 3.67
CA LEU A 369 -26.45 -21.60 5.12
C LEU A 369 -27.76 -21.05 5.69
N GLN A 370 -28.50 -21.84 6.45
CA GLN A 370 -29.70 -21.41 7.17
C GLN A 370 -29.38 -21.23 8.65
N ALA A 371 -29.68 -20.06 9.20
CA ALA A 371 -29.41 -19.72 10.60
C ALA A 371 -30.65 -19.14 11.27
N GLY A 372 -30.76 -19.35 12.58
CA GLY A 372 -31.88 -18.86 13.39
C GLY A 372 -31.79 -19.30 14.86
N PRO A 373 -32.88 -19.15 15.63
CA PRO A 373 -33.01 -19.71 16.98
C PRO A 373 -32.74 -21.21 16.97
N LYS A 374 -32.22 -21.78 18.07
CA LYS A 374 -31.96 -23.22 18.15
C LYS A 374 -33.22 -24.06 17.89
N GLU A 375 -34.38 -23.53 18.28
CA GLU A 375 -35.69 -24.15 18.11
C GLU A 375 -36.07 -24.28 16.64
N ALA A 376 -35.50 -23.46 15.76
CA ALA A 376 -35.71 -23.51 14.32
C ALA A 376 -34.89 -24.60 13.61
N ALA A 377 -33.95 -25.27 14.29
CA ALA A 377 -33.09 -26.29 13.67
C ALA A 377 -33.87 -27.39 12.94
N PRO A 378 -34.97 -27.95 13.50
CA PRO A 378 -35.78 -28.96 12.81
C PRO A 378 -36.57 -28.40 11.61
N GLU A 379 -36.76 -27.08 11.54
CA GLU A 379 -37.51 -26.40 10.47
C GLU A 379 -36.61 -26.02 9.28
N PHE A 380 -35.29 -26.16 9.39
CA PHE A 380 -34.38 -25.92 8.28
C PHE A 380 -34.52 -27.03 7.22
N GLY A 381 -35.44 -26.81 6.29
CA GLY A 381 -35.65 -27.68 5.14
C GLY A 381 -34.54 -27.56 4.11
N ARG A 382 -34.23 -28.68 3.43
CA ARG A 382 -33.23 -28.72 2.36
C ARG A 382 -33.65 -27.82 1.18
N PRO A 383 -32.77 -26.97 0.65
CA PRO A 383 -33.05 -26.20 -0.57
C PRO A 383 -33.38 -27.08 -1.76
N VAL A 384 -34.34 -26.66 -2.58
CA VAL A 384 -34.74 -27.38 -3.80
C VAL A 384 -34.06 -26.76 -5.01
N VAL A 385 -33.29 -27.54 -5.76
CA VAL A 385 -32.68 -27.12 -7.02
C VAL A 385 -33.48 -27.72 -8.18
N ARG A 386 -33.98 -26.86 -9.07
CA ARG A 386 -34.75 -27.29 -10.26
C ARG A 386 -34.58 -26.27 -11.39
N ASP A 387 -34.32 -26.75 -12.60
CA ASP A 387 -34.20 -25.92 -13.82
C ASP A 387 -33.25 -24.72 -13.67
N GLY A 388 -32.13 -24.91 -12.95
CA GLY A 388 -31.13 -23.86 -12.68
C GLY A 388 -31.55 -22.81 -11.64
N GLY A 389 -32.72 -22.96 -11.02
CA GLY A 389 -33.20 -22.15 -9.91
C GLY A 389 -33.04 -22.84 -8.55
N ILE A 390 -32.86 -22.04 -7.50
CA ILE A 390 -32.75 -22.48 -6.10
C ILE A 390 -33.97 -21.97 -5.34
N THR A 391 -34.70 -22.86 -4.67
CA THR A 391 -35.86 -22.52 -3.84
C THR A 391 -35.54 -22.74 -2.36
N ILE A 392 -35.75 -21.72 -1.52
CA ILE A 392 -35.49 -21.74 -0.08
C ILE A 392 -36.68 -21.10 0.65
N GLY A 393 -37.51 -21.93 1.30
CA GLY A 393 -38.80 -21.48 1.80
C GLY A 393 -39.62 -20.88 0.65
N ASP A 394 -40.10 -19.65 0.83
CA ASP A 394 -40.90 -18.93 -0.17
C ASP A 394 -40.07 -18.22 -1.26
N TRP A 395 -38.73 -18.26 -1.17
CA TRP A 395 -37.86 -17.58 -2.11
C TRP A 395 -37.51 -18.48 -3.29
N LYS A 396 -37.59 -17.94 -4.50
CA LYS A 396 -37.00 -18.52 -5.71
C LYS A 396 -35.88 -17.62 -6.21
N ILE A 397 -34.72 -18.21 -6.45
CA ILE A 397 -33.49 -17.52 -6.80
C ILE A 397 -33.01 -18.09 -8.13
N ARG A 398 -32.74 -17.21 -9.09
CA ARG A 398 -32.13 -17.58 -10.37
C ARG A 398 -30.90 -16.75 -10.61
N ARG A 399 -29.82 -17.41 -11.01
CA ARG A 399 -28.55 -16.77 -11.38
C ARG A 399 -28.27 -17.10 -12.84
N ASP A 400 -28.31 -16.10 -13.71
CA ASP A 400 -28.21 -16.28 -15.16
C ASP A 400 -27.54 -15.05 -15.81
N GLY A 401 -26.60 -15.28 -16.74
CA GLY A 401 -25.93 -14.20 -17.47
C GLY A 401 -25.24 -13.13 -16.62
N GLY A 402 -24.73 -13.49 -15.43
CA GLY A 402 -24.13 -12.54 -14.48
C GLY A 402 -25.15 -11.66 -13.75
N ARG A 403 -26.42 -12.09 -13.70
CA ARG A 403 -27.52 -11.40 -13.01
C ARG A 403 -28.18 -12.33 -12.00
N ILE A 404 -28.67 -11.74 -10.91
CA ILE A 404 -29.47 -12.41 -9.89
C ILE A 404 -30.91 -11.94 -10.03
N ARG A 405 -31.84 -12.89 -10.04
CA ARG A 405 -33.29 -12.67 -9.99
C ARG A 405 -33.86 -13.35 -8.75
N LEU A 406 -34.62 -12.59 -7.98
CA LEU A 406 -35.27 -13.00 -6.74
C LEU A 406 -36.78 -12.89 -6.88
N GLU A 407 -37.52 -13.92 -6.48
CA GLU A 407 -38.98 -13.93 -6.48
C GLU A 407 -39.50 -14.49 -5.16
N ARG A 408 -40.58 -13.90 -4.64
CA ARG A 408 -41.34 -14.46 -3.51
C ARG A 408 -42.82 -14.02 -3.58
N PRO A 409 -43.75 -14.78 -2.98
CA PRO A 409 -45.17 -14.42 -2.96
C PRO A 409 -45.40 -13.02 -2.35
N GLY A 410 -46.29 -12.25 -2.99
CA GLY A 410 -46.72 -10.94 -2.48
C GLY A 410 -45.69 -9.80 -2.64
N ARG A 411 -44.60 -10.00 -3.40
CA ARG A 411 -43.64 -8.94 -3.75
C ARG A 411 -43.29 -9.02 -5.24
N GLU A 412 -42.96 -7.88 -5.83
CA GLU A 412 -42.46 -7.82 -7.20
C GLU A 412 -41.09 -8.52 -7.34
N PRO A 413 -40.84 -9.25 -8.44
CA PRO A 413 -39.52 -9.80 -8.74
C PRO A 413 -38.43 -8.72 -8.75
N VAL A 414 -37.29 -9.05 -8.15
CA VAL A 414 -36.13 -8.15 -8.11
C VAL A 414 -35.01 -8.74 -8.95
N GLU A 415 -34.45 -7.94 -9.86
CA GLU A 415 -33.36 -8.37 -10.73
C GLU A 415 -32.22 -7.35 -10.74
N PHE A 416 -30.98 -7.82 -10.66
CA PHE A 416 -29.78 -6.97 -10.62
C PHE A 416 -28.54 -7.68 -11.14
N ALA A 417 -27.55 -6.91 -11.57
CA ALA A 417 -26.26 -7.46 -11.99
C ALA A 417 -25.43 -7.89 -10.76
N GLU A 418 -24.71 -8.99 -10.86
CA GLU A 418 -23.85 -9.47 -9.78
C GLU A 418 -22.74 -8.48 -9.41
N THR A 419 -22.27 -7.71 -10.40
CA THR A 419 -21.24 -6.67 -10.26
C THR A 419 -21.82 -5.31 -9.93
N GLU A 420 -23.13 -5.20 -9.73
CA GLU A 420 -23.76 -3.93 -9.38
C GLU A 420 -23.21 -3.42 -8.05
N GLN A 421 -22.91 -2.12 -8.00
CA GLN A 421 -22.37 -1.44 -6.84
C GLN A 421 -23.36 -0.37 -6.40
N GLN A 422 -24.27 -0.74 -5.51
CA GLN A 422 -25.16 0.22 -4.87
C GLN A 422 -24.35 1.07 -3.90
N GLU A 423 -24.45 2.40 -4.01
CA GLU A 423 -23.82 3.29 -3.04
C GLU A 423 -24.38 3.08 -1.64
N ASN A 424 -23.52 3.26 -0.63
CA ASN A 424 -24.00 3.22 0.75
C ASN A 424 -25.02 4.35 0.95
N PRO A 425 -26.15 4.10 1.63
CA PRO A 425 -27.09 5.17 1.95
C PRO A 425 -26.39 6.36 2.62
N GLN A 426 -26.59 7.56 2.07
CA GLN A 426 -26.07 8.80 2.66
C GLN A 426 -26.91 9.13 3.90
N LEU A 427 -26.42 8.69 5.05
CA LEU A 427 -27.00 9.00 6.37
C LEU A 427 -26.41 10.28 6.99
N LEU A 428 -25.66 11.04 6.18
CA LEU A 428 -24.97 12.26 6.57
C LEU A 428 -25.27 13.34 5.54
N PRO A 429 -25.38 14.63 5.94
CA PRO A 429 -25.47 15.73 4.99
C PRO A 429 -24.38 15.65 3.90
N PRO A 430 -24.66 16.06 2.65
CA PRO A 430 -23.66 16.09 1.60
C PRO A 430 -22.52 17.05 1.96
N LEU A 431 -21.31 16.73 1.52
CA LEU A 431 -20.19 17.67 1.57
C LEU A 431 -20.49 18.84 0.61
N PRO A 432 -19.97 20.05 0.85
CA PRO A 432 -19.98 21.10 -0.15
C PRO A 432 -19.37 20.60 -1.47
N GLU A 433 -19.95 20.96 -2.62
CA GLU A 433 -19.67 20.40 -3.96
C GLU A 433 -18.21 20.43 -4.43
N ARG A 434 -17.30 21.09 -3.70
CA ARG A 434 -15.86 21.03 -3.94
C ARG A 434 -15.11 20.70 -2.67
N MET A 435 -14.79 19.42 -2.54
CA MET A 435 -13.55 19.00 -1.92
C MET A 435 -12.61 18.55 -3.03
N GLU A 436 -11.65 19.41 -3.38
CA GLU A 436 -10.51 18.98 -4.19
C GLU A 436 -9.90 17.73 -3.55
N LYS A 437 -9.55 16.71 -4.36
CA LYS A 437 -8.61 15.67 -3.91
C LYS A 437 -7.47 16.40 -3.21
N PRO A 438 -7.07 16.03 -1.97
CA PRO A 438 -5.98 16.73 -1.31
C PRO A 438 -4.81 16.70 -2.27
N ARG A 439 -4.41 17.88 -2.76
CA ARG A 439 -3.17 18.02 -3.52
C ARG A 439 -2.10 17.33 -2.68
N ALA A 440 -1.31 16.46 -3.30
CA ALA A 440 -0.16 15.85 -2.62
C ALA A 440 0.52 16.97 -1.84
N ARG A 441 0.55 16.83 -0.51
CA ARG A 441 0.97 17.93 0.36
C ARG A 441 2.40 18.26 -0.03
N GLN A 442 2.59 19.43 -0.63
CA GLN A 442 3.91 19.93 -0.97
C GLN A 442 4.74 19.97 0.33
N LEU A 443 5.69 19.06 0.43
CA LEU A 443 6.60 18.90 1.58
C LEU A 443 7.73 19.92 1.51
N ILE A 444 8.19 20.19 0.29
CA ILE A 444 9.22 21.18 -0.03
C ILE A 444 8.80 21.97 -1.28
N PRO A 445 9.22 23.22 -1.46
CA PRO A 445 8.99 23.93 -2.71
C PRO A 445 9.85 23.35 -3.84
N ALA A 446 9.41 23.57 -5.09
CA ALA A 446 10.27 23.40 -6.25
C ALA A 446 11.51 24.30 -6.15
N PHE A 447 12.63 23.85 -6.72
CA PHE A 447 13.86 24.62 -6.69
C PHE A 447 13.73 25.92 -7.50
N ARG A 448 14.29 26.98 -6.93
CA ARG A 448 14.25 28.33 -7.49
C ARG A 448 15.46 28.59 -8.37
N ASP A 449 15.35 29.63 -9.21
CA ASP A 449 16.49 30.09 -10.00
C ASP A 449 17.69 30.42 -9.10
N GLY A 450 18.89 30.02 -9.54
CA GLY A 450 20.14 30.21 -8.81
C GLY A 450 20.39 29.28 -7.62
N GLU A 451 19.43 28.46 -7.18
CA GLU A 451 19.62 27.60 -6.00
C GLU A 451 20.65 26.47 -6.27
N THR A 452 21.51 26.21 -5.29
CA THR A 452 22.42 25.05 -5.26
C THR A 452 21.88 23.96 -4.34
N VAL A 453 21.74 22.75 -4.88
CA VAL A 453 21.17 21.58 -4.20
C VAL A 453 22.22 20.48 -4.11
N CYS A 454 22.65 20.14 -2.90
CA CYS A 454 23.60 19.07 -2.65
C CYS A 454 22.87 17.78 -2.29
N PHE A 455 23.26 16.67 -2.92
CA PHE A 455 22.77 15.33 -2.61
C PHE A 455 23.88 14.54 -1.91
N ALA A 456 23.84 14.48 -0.58
CA ALA A 456 24.76 13.73 0.25
C ALA A 456 24.29 12.30 0.44
N GLY A 457 25.18 11.33 0.27
CA GLY A 457 24.84 9.93 0.47
C GLY A 457 26.00 8.97 0.22
N ASP A 458 25.65 7.71 -0.01
CA ASP A 458 26.60 6.63 -0.27
C ASP A 458 26.74 6.31 -1.78
N SER A 459 26.98 5.03 -2.11
CA SER A 459 27.14 4.54 -3.50
C SER A 459 25.92 4.77 -4.38
N ILE A 460 24.71 4.75 -3.82
CA ILE A 460 23.47 4.97 -4.59
C ILE A 460 23.39 6.44 -5.03
N THR A 461 23.87 7.35 -4.19
CA THR A 461 23.98 8.77 -4.55
C THR A 461 25.19 9.04 -5.43
N GLN A 462 26.31 8.36 -5.19
CA GLN A 462 27.51 8.47 -6.03
C GLN A 462 27.21 8.16 -7.50
N ASP A 463 26.39 7.14 -7.79
CA ASP A 463 25.97 6.78 -9.15
C ASP A 463 25.42 8.00 -9.92
N GLY A 464 24.65 8.85 -9.23
CA GLY A 464 24.20 10.14 -9.75
C GLY A 464 23.05 10.07 -10.75
N THR A 465 22.54 8.88 -11.11
CA THR A 465 21.46 8.76 -12.11
C THR A 465 20.18 9.49 -11.69
N TYR A 466 19.75 9.43 -10.43
CA TYR A 466 18.54 10.16 -10.03
C TYR A 466 18.74 11.68 -10.04
N ILE A 467 19.98 12.16 -9.83
CA ILE A 467 20.34 13.58 -9.91
C ILE A 467 20.36 14.03 -11.38
N GLU A 468 20.85 13.18 -12.28
CA GLU A 468 20.74 13.38 -13.74
C GLU A 468 19.28 13.52 -14.17
N LEU A 469 18.40 12.62 -13.73
CA LEU A 469 16.98 12.65 -14.06
C LEU A 469 16.28 13.90 -13.53
N LEU A 470 16.61 14.36 -12.31
CA LEU A 470 16.14 15.64 -11.79
C LEU A 470 16.66 16.82 -12.63
N ASN A 471 17.91 16.80 -13.07
CA ASN A 471 18.46 17.85 -13.92
C ASN A 471 17.75 17.89 -15.29
N ASN A 472 17.47 16.73 -15.88
CA ASN A 472 16.65 16.62 -17.10
C ASN A 472 15.25 17.21 -16.85
N TYR A 473 14.60 16.84 -15.75
CA TYR A 473 13.29 17.38 -15.40
C TYR A 473 13.31 18.90 -15.26
N TYR A 474 14.21 19.46 -14.44
CA TYR A 474 14.28 20.91 -14.20
C TYR A 474 14.63 21.70 -15.46
N GLN A 475 15.55 21.22 -16.30
CA GLN A 475 15.87 21.90 -17.56
C GLN A 475 14.71 21.82 -18.56
N SER A 476 13.98 20.70 -18.58
CA SER A 476 12.80 20.51 -19.44
C SER A 476 11.56 21.25 -18.94
N ARG A 477 11.40 21.45 -17.63
CA ARG A 477 10.22 22.07 -17.05
C ARG A 477 10.39 23.57 -16.84
N TYR A 478 11.60 23.98 -16.48
CA TYR A 478 11.96 25.33 -16.06
C TYR A 478 13.28 25.77 -16.71
N PRO A 479 13.34 25.90 -18.05
CA PRO A 479 14.58 26.22 -18.75
C PRO A 479 15.17 27.59 -18.36
N GLU A 480 14.35 28.47 -17.81
CA GLU A 480 14.75 29.77 -17.26
C GLU A 480 15.49 29.65 -15.92
N ARG A 481 15.28 28.56 -15.16
CA ARG A 481 15.87 28.37 -13.83
C ARG A 481 17.24 27.71 -13.92
N ARG A 482 18.27 28.42 -13.46
CA ARG A 482 19.64 27.95 -13.31
C ARG A 482 19.85 27.23 -11.99
N VAL A 483 19.11 26.13 -11.78
CA VAL A 483 19.32 25.24 -10.61
C VAL A 483 20.64 24.48 -10.77
N ARG A 484 21.44 24.41 -9.71
CA ARG A 484 22.70 23.65 -9.67
C ARG A 484 22.54 22.41 -8.77
N LEU A 485 22.46 21.24 -9.38
CA LEU A 485 22.41 19.97 -8.65
C LEU A 485 23.83 19.38 -8.50
N VAL A 486 24.25 19.11 -7.27
CA VAL A 486 25.60 18.64 -6.94
C VAL A 486 25.56 17.27 -6.29
N ASN A 487 26.29 16.32 -6.87
CA ASN A 487 26.45 14.98 -6.32
C ASN A 487 27.53 15.00 -5.21
N CYS A 488 27.12 14.71 -3.98
CA CYS A 488 27.97 14.57 -2.80
C CYS A 488 27.91 13.13 -2.23
N GLY A 489 27.69 12.14 -3.10
CA GLY A 489 27.70 10.71 -2.77
C GLY A 489 29.09 10.11 -2.81
N VAL A 490 29.43 9.26 -1.84
CA VAL A 490 30.70 8.52 -1.82
C VAL A 490 30.45 7.05 -1.44
N GLY A 491 30.96 6.15 -2.28
CA GLY A 491 30.67 4.73 -2.24
C GLY A 491 31.15 4.05 -0.97
N GLY A 492 30.24 3.33 -0.33
CA GLY A 492 30.51 2.62 0.92
C GLY A 492 30.44 3.50 2.17
N ASP A 493 30.08 4.77 2.06
CA ASP A 493 29.91 5.65 3.22
C ASP A 493 28.83 5.14 4.17
N THR A 494 29.15 5.24 5.45
CA THR A 494 28.21 5.26 6.56
C THR A 494 28.09 6.68 7.11
N LEU A 495 27.22 6.92 8.09
CA LEU A 495 27.21 8.21 8.81
C LEU A 495 28.55 8.54 9.47
N PHE A 496 29.37 7.54 9.82
CA PHE A 496 30.71 7.76 10.37
C PHE A 496 31.68 8.31 9.33
N ASP A 497 31.39 8.19 8.05
CA ASP A 497 32.25 8.64 6.94
C ASP A 497 31.72 9.95 6.33
N LEU A 498 30.39 10.08 6.21
CA LEU A 498 29.75 11.30 5.73
C LEU A 498 30.00 12.51 6.67
N ILE A 499 29.82 12.33 7.98
CA ILE A 499 29.94 13.44 8.95
C ILE A 499 31.31 14.14 8.89
N PRO A 500 32.46 13.43 8.88
CA PRO A 500 33.77 14.07 8.80
C PRO A 500 34.06 14.86 7.51
N ARG A 501 33.33 14.59 6.41
CA ARG A 501 33.57 15.27 5.12
C ARG A 501 32.57 16.38 4.80
N LEU A 502 31.60 16.66 5.68
CA LEU A 502 30.53 17.62 5.42
C LEU A 502 31.08 18.99 4.99
N GLU A 503 32.05 19.52 5.71
CA GLU A 503 32.63 20.83 5.45
C GLU A 503 33.34 20.88 4.09
N SER A 504 34.14 19.87 3.78
CA SER A 504 34.96 19.83 2.57
C SER A 504 34.22 19.45 1.29
N ASP A 505 33.07 18.77 1.40
CA ASP A 505 32.42 18.11 0.24
C ASP A 505 30.93 18.43 0.08
N VAL A 506 30.23 18.85 1.15
CA VAL A 506 28.81 19.23 1.07
C VAL A 506 28.67 20.73 1.24
N LEU A 507 29.12 21.27 2.37
CA LEU A 507 28.99 22.70 2.72
C LEU A 507 29.93 23.59 1.90
N ALA A 508 31.03 23.05 1.36
CA ALA A 508 31.91 23.76 0.45
C ALA A 508 31.19 24.31 -0.80
N HIS A 509 30.08 23.68 -1.19
CA HIS A 509 29.27 24.13 -2.33
C HIS A 509 28.28 25.26 -1.98
N LYS A 510 28.20 25.68 -0.71
CA LYS A 510 27.25 26.68 -0.20
C LYS A 510 25.80 26.35 -0.58
N PRO A 511 25.29 25.17 -0.17
CA PRO A 511 23.98 24.70 -0.60
C PRO A 511 22.82 25.55 -0.02
N ASP A 512 21.79 25.76 -0.84
CA ASP A 512 20.46 26.21 -0.40
C ASP A 512 19.61 25.03 0.11
N TRP A 513 19.91 23.83 -0.39
CA TRP A 513 19.28 22.57 -0.04
C TRP A 513 20.30 21.44 0.12
N ILE A 514 20.12 20.61 1.14
CA ILE A 514 20.93 19.42 1.39
C ILE A 514 20.00 18.23 1.52
N PHE A 515 19.98 17.36 0.52
CA PHE A 515 19.30 16.09 0.56
C PHE A 515 20.27 15.04 1.10
N VAL A 516 19.85 14.28 2.11
CA VAL A 516 20.67 13.22 2.72
C VAL A 516 19.99 11.88 2.53
N MET A 517 20.59 11.00 1.73
CA MET A 517 20.17 9.60 1.57
C MET A 517 21.32 8.68 2.00
N ILE A 518 21.22 8.16 3.22
CA ILE A 518 22.27 7.35 3.87
C ILE A 518 21.63 6.29 4.76
N GLY A 519 22.33 5.18 5.00
CA GLY A 519 21.86 4.11 5.89
C GLY A 519 22.07 2.71 5.32
N THR A 520 22.22 2.59 4.00
CA THR A 520 22.39 1.29 3.31
C THR A 520 23.62 0.55 3.81
N ASN A 521 24.76 1.23 3.97
CA ASN A 521 25.97 0.62 4.53
C ASN A 521 25.95 0.55 6.06
N ASP A 522 25.29 1.50 6.74
CA ASP A 522 25.16 1.55 8.20
C ASP A 522 24.43 0.32 8.76
N MET A 523 23.49 -0.24 8.00
CA MET A 523 22.82 -1.52 8.31
C MET A 523 23.82 -2.67 8.50
N ASN A 524 24.96 -2.63 7.78
CA ASN A 524 25.93 -3.71 7.68
C ASN A 524 25.33 -5.03 7.19
N ARG A 525 25.10 -5.13 5.87
CA ARG A 525 24.49 -6.30 5.22
C ARG A 525 25.15 -7.66 5.53
N ARG A 526 26.43 -7.66 5.96
CA ARG A 526 27.16 -8.88 6.34
C ARG A 526 26.58 -9.58 7.58
N LEU A 527 25.72 -8.90 8.34
CA LEU A 527 25.00 -9.46 9.48
C LEU A 527 23.76 -10.27 9.08
N TYR A 528 23.44 -10.40 7.79
CA TYR A 528 22.22 -11.02 7.28
C TYR A 528 22.55 -12.13 6.25
N GLY A 529 21.57 -12.99 5.96
CA GLY A 529 21.74 -14.18 5.10
C GLY A 529 22.59 -15.31 5.71
N GLY A 530 22.64 -16.47 5.04
CA GLY A 530 23.62 -17.53 5.32
C GLY A 530 23.58 -18.14 6.73
N GLY A 531 22.39 -18.28 7.33
CA GLY A 531 22.22 -18.88 8.66
C GLY A 531 22.63 -17.99 9.85
N LYS A 532 22.89 -16.70 9.61
CA LYS A 532 23.26 -15.70 10.64
C LYS A 532 22.04 -15.34 11.51
N ASN A 533 21.68 -16.24 12.43
CA ASN A 533 20.46 -16.18 13.23
C ASN A 533 20.79 -16.18 14.74
N GLY A 534 19.84 -15.83 15.60
CA GLY A 534 19.98 -15.93 17.06
C GLY A 534 20.47 -14.66 17.76
N ALA A 535 20.59 -14.74 19.09
CA ALA A 535 20.74 -13.59 19.98
C ALA A 535 22.01 -12.75 19.73
N GLU A 536 23.12 -13.37 19.32
CA GLU A 536 24.36 -12.65 19.02
C GLU A 536 24.22 -11.73 17.82
N TYR A 537 23.66 -12.23 16.72
CA TYR A 537 23.44 -11.43 15.52
C TYR A 537 22.39 -10.34 15.77
N GLU A 538 21.33 -10.64 16.53
CA GLU A 538 20.36 -9.62 16.94
C GLU A 538 20.99 -8.51 17.77
N LYS A 539 21.88 -8.84 18.71
CA LYS A 539 22.63 -7.83 19.47
C LYS A 539 23.47 -6.94 18.56
N ARG A 540 24.15 -7.51 17.56
CA ARG A 540 24.96 -6.75 16.59
C ARG A 540 24.10 -5.87 15.69
N ARG A 541 22.93 -6.36 15.23
CA ARG A 541 21.95 -5.60 14.45
C ARG A 541 21.37 -4.44 15.25
N ALA A 542 21.04 -4.66 16.52
CA ALA A 542 20.59 -3.62 17.43
C ALA A 542 21.64 -2.51 17.61
N VAL A 543 22.93 -2.87 17.72
CA VAL A 543 24.03 -1.90 17.75
C VAL A 543 24.10 -1.07 16.47
N CYS A 544 23.86 -1.65 15.29
CA CYS A 544 23.79 -0.88 14.04
C CYS A 544 22.66 0.15 14.07
N ARG A 545 21.44 -0.26 14.46
CA ARG A 545 20.28 0.64 14.59
C ARG A 545 20.53 1.78 15.57
N GLU A 546 21.06 1.47 16.74
CA GLU A 546 21.35 2.46 17.78
C GLU A 546 22.41 3.48 17.31
N ARG A 547 23.49 2.99 16.69
CA ARG A 547 24.55 3.85 16.14
C ARG A 547 24.02 4.74 15.02
N PHE A 548 23.19 4.19 14.13
CA PHE A 548 22.57 4.94 13.05
C PHE A 548 21.72 6.10 13.58
N GLY A 549 20.76 5.82 14.48
CA GLY A 549 19.92 6.87 15.06
C GLY A 549 20.71 7.96 15.79
N ARG A 550 21.73 7.57 16.57
CA ARG A 550 22.60 8.52 17.28
C ARG A 550 23.39 9.40 16.32
N LYS A 551 24.00 8.80 15.28
CA LYS A 551 24.83 9.53 14.32
C LYS A 551 23.98 10.37 13.37
N LEU A 552 22.77 9.95 13.04
CA LEU A 552 21.86 10.73 12.22
C LEU A 552 21.42 12.00 12.96
N ASN A 553 21.16 11.88 14.27
CA ASN A 553 20.92 13.03 15.13
C ASN A 553 22.13 13.99 15.17
N GLU A 554 23.35 13.46 15.31
CA GLU A 554 24.58 14.27 15.26
C GLU A 554 24.74 14.98 13.91
N LEU A 555 24.46 14.31 12.80
CA LEU A 555 24.50 14.89 11.46
C LEU A 555 23.55 16.08 11.33
N LEU A 556 22.28 15.92 11.73
CA LEU A 556 21.30 17.00 11.65
C LEU A 556 21.65 18.18 12.56
N GLU A 557 22.16 17.93 13.77
CA GLU A 557 22.65 18.99 14.65
C GLU A 557 23.81 19.77 14.03
N ARG A 558 24.77 19.09 13.39
CA ARG A 558 25.89 19.75 12.70
C ARG A 558 25.41 20.58 11.51
N LEU A 559 24.54 20.03 10.68
CA LEU A 559 23.99 20.74 9.52
C LEU A 559 23.20 21.98 9.96
N LYS A 560 22.35 21.85 11.00
CA LYS A 560 21.60 22.98 11.58
C LYS A 560 22.52 24.06 12.14
N LYS A 561 23.59 23.68 12.85
CA LYS A 561 24.58 24.62 13.41
C LYS A 561 25.45 25.29 12.34
N SER A 562 25.70 24.61 11.22
CA SER A 562 26.49 25.16 10.13
C SER A 562 25.83 26.37 9.46
N GLY A 563 24.51 26.52 9.61
CA GLY A 563 23.72 27.52 8.89
C GLY A 563 23.63 27.26 7.37
N GLY A 564 24.19 26.15 6.88
CA GLY A 564 24.22 25.80 5.47
C GLY A 564 22.99 25.01 5.05
N GLY A 565 22.18 25.60 4.17
CA GLY A 565 21.10 24.94 3.43
C GLY A 565 19.92 24.41 4.25
N ARG A 566 18.78 24.24 3.59
CA ARG A 566 17.62 23.54 4.14
C ARG A 566 17.82 22.03 3.97
N VAL A 567 17.74 21.29 5.07
CA VAL A 567 18.01 19.84 5.06
C VAL A 567 16.72 19.08 4.75
N VAL A 568 16.84 18.06 3.89
CA VAL A 568 15.80 17.06 3.61
C VAL A 568 16.40 15.68 3.84
N LEU A 569 15.78 14.88 4.70
CA LEU A 569 16.15 13.49 4.88
C LEU A 569 15.41 12.60 3.88
N MET A 570 16.13 11.62 3.32
CA MET A 570 15.59 10.56 2.49
C MET A 570 15.93 9.22 3.13
N SER A 571 14.99 8.29 3.15
CA SER A 571 15.34 6.92 3.51
C SER A 571 16.27 6.30 2.44
N PRO A 572 17.08 5.29 2.79
CA PRO A 572 17.66 4.43 1.76
C PRO A 572 16.54 3.70 0.99
N PRO A 573 16.75 3.29 -0.28
CA PRO A 573 15.82 2.40 -0.96
C PRO A 573 15.84 1.00 -0.31
N CYS A 574 14.83 0.18 -0.63
CA CYS A 574 14.72 -1.21 -0.17
C CYS A 574 15.87 -2.11 -0.67
N TYR A 575 16.00 -3.30 -0.10
CA TYR A 575 16.88 -4.37 -0.60
C TYR A 575 16.02 -5.46 -1.25
N ASP A 576 16.34 -5.86 -2.48
CA ASP A 576 15.52 -6.84 -3.21
C ASP A 576 15.83 -8.28 -2.78
N GLU A 577 15.21 -8.71 -1.68
CA GLU A 577 15.32 -10.08 -1.18
C GLU A 577 14.65 -11.12 -2.07
N TYR A 578 13.82 -10.70 -3.02
CA TYR A 578 12.84 -11.56 -3.67
C TYR A 578 13.16 -11.86 -5.13
N THR A 579 13.98 -11.04 -5.79
CA THR A 579 14.46 -11.36 -7.15
C THR A 579 15.28 -12.67 -7.15
N SER A 580 15.28 -13.39 -8.27
CA SER A 580 16.20 -14.52 -8.48
C SER A 580 17.67 -14.06 -8.46
N GLY A 581 17.95 -12.79 -8.79
CA GLY A 581 19.26 -12.13 -8.67
C GLY A 581 20.40 -12.85 -9.41
N ASP A 582 21.65 -12.45 -9.12
CA ASP A 582 22.83 -13.23 -9.52
C ASP A 582 23.02 -14.43 -8.56
N PRO A 583 22.95 -15.70 -9.02
CA PRO A 583 23.15 -16.88 -8.17
C PRO A 583 24.52 -16.90 -7.49
N ALA A 584 25.52 -16.20 -8.03
CA ALA A 584 26.86 -16.09 -7.46
C ALA A 584 26.94 -15.13 -6.27
N ARG A 585 25.87 -14.37 -5.97
CA ARG A 585 25.81 -13.41 -4.86
C ARG A 585 24.81 -13.87 -3.80
N GLU A 586 25.30 -13.99 -2.57
CA GLU A 586 24.48 -14.36 -1.41
C GLU A 586 23.32 -13.37 -1.24
N ASN A 587 22.09 -13.90 -1.16
CA ASN A 587 20.92 -13.14 -0.76
C ASN A 587 20.98 -12.88 0.75
N ASN A 588 21.13 -11.61 1.15
CA ASN A 588 21.24 -11.20 2.54
C ASN A 588 19.86 -11.08 3.22
N VAL A 589 19.07 -12.17 3.21
CA VAL A 589 17.71 -12.21 3.76
C VAL A 589 17.64 -11.61 5.18
N GLY A 590 16.69 -10.70 5.39
CA GLY A 590 16.51 -9.87 6.58
C GLY A 590 17.14 -8.46 6.47
N ALA A 591 17.90 -8.17 5.42
CA ALA A 591 18.46 -6.85 5.15
C ALA A 591 17.38 -5.81 4.83
N ASP A 592 16.35 -6.16 4.07
CA ASP A 592 15.26 -5.23 3.75
C ASP A 592 14.50 -4.79 5.01
N ARG A 593 14.20 -5.75 5.90
CA ARG A 593 13.62 -5.45 7.21
C ARG A 593 14.47 -4.47 8.01
N ALA A 594 15.79 -4.58 7.93
CA ALA A 594 16.66 -3.64 8.59
C ALA A 594 16.67 -2.26 7.91
N LEU A 595 16.57 -2.17 6.59
CA LEU A 595 16.37 -0.89 5.91
C LEU A 595 15.01 -0.26 6.23
N ALA A 596 13.96 -1.07 6.47
CA ALA A 596 12.69 -0.60 7.01
C ALA A 596 12.85 -0.02 8.43
N ASP A 597 13.58 -0.70 9.33
CA ASP A 597 13.91 -0.17 10.66
C ASP A 597 14.66 1.17 10.55
N PHE A 598 15.64 1.27 9.64
CA PHE A 598 16.42 2.49 9.42
C PHE A 598 15.57 3.62 8.82
N THR A 599 14.62 3.28 7.95
CA THR A 599 13.61 4.21 7.41
C THR A 599 12.77 4.78 8.54
N ALA A 600 12.29 3.95 9.46
CA ALA A 600 11.53 4.41 10.63
C ALA A 600 12.37 5.33 11.54
N ILE A 601 13.63 4.96 11.82
CA ILE A 601 14.56 5.78 12.61
C ILE A 601 14.82 7.13 11.92
N ALA A 602 14.99 7.14 10.60
CA ALA A 602 15.21 8.35 9.82
C ALA A 602 13.97 9.26 9.82
N ALA A 603 12.77 8.70 9.66
CA ALA A 603 11.51 9.42 9.73
C ALA A 603 11.29 10.06 11.12
N GLU A 604 11.50 9.29 12.20
CA GLU A 604 11.38 9.79 13.57
C GLU A 604 12.41 10.90 13.84
N THR A 605 13.65 10.71 13.39
CA THR A 605 14.72 11.71 13.55
C THR A 605 14.43 12.97 12.74
N ALA A 606 13.92 12.84 11.52
CA ALA A 606 13.48 13.98 10.71
C ALA A 606 12.39 14.79 11.43
N ALA A 607 11.37 14.10 11.95
CA ALA A 607 10.27 14.72 12.69
C ALA A 607 10.76 15.45 13.94
N ARG A 608 11.66 14.85 14.74
CA ARG A 608 12.25 15.48 15.94
C ARG A 608 13.02 16.76 15.62
N HIS A 609 13.67 16.81 14.45
CA HIS A 609 14.45 17.98 14.01
C HIS A 609 13.63 18.99 13.20
N GLY A 610 12.39 18.67 12.86
CA GLY A 610 11.54 19.51 12.02
C GLY A 610 12.04 19.63 10.57
N VAL A 611 12.73 18.61 10.06
CA VAL A 611 13.21 18.56 8.67
C VAL A 611 12.28 17.69 7.81
N PRO A 612 12.02 18.04 6.54
CA PRO A 612 11.25 17.19 5.64
C PRO A 612 11.87 15.80 5.48
N PHE A 613 11.01 14.78 5.40
CA PHE A 613 11.38 13.41 5.14
C PHE A 613 10.72 12.90 3.86
N ILE A 614 11.50 12.24 3.00
CA ILE A 614 11.04 11.62 1.76
C ILE A 614 11.35 10.12 1.84
N ASP A 615 10.30 9.31 1.89
CA ASP A 615 10.43 7.85 1.89
C ASP A 615 10.75 7.34 0.48
N GLN A 616 11.90 6.68 0.35
CA GLN A 616 12.36 5.98 -0.85
C GLN A 616 12.27 4.46 -0.70
N HIS A 617 12.14 3.95 0.52
CA HIS A 617 12.15 2.53 0.84
C HIS A 617 10.85 1.88 0.42
N THR A 618 9.76 2.32 1.05
CA THR A 618 8.42 1.73 0.89
C THR A 618 7.96 1.75 -0.56
N PRO A 619 7.99 2.88 -1.31
CA PRO A 619 7.53 2.87 -2.69
C PRO A 619 8.41 2.05 -3.62
N MET A 620 9.73 1.96 -3.36
CA MET A 620 10.62 1.11 -4.15
C MET A 620 10.30 -0.38 -3.92
N LEU A 621 10.04 -0.76 -2.66
CA LEU A 621 9.65 -2.13 -2.32
C LEU A 621 8.32 -2.47 -3.00
N GLU A 622 7.31 -1.62 -2.87
CA GLU A 622 5.99 -1.81 -3.48
C GLU A 622 6.06 -1.93 -5.00
N ALA A 623 6.80 -1.03 -5.67
CA ALA A 623 6.96 -1.06 -7.12
C ALA A 623 7.71 -2.33 -7.57
N THR A 624 8.77 -2.71 -6.85
CA THR A 624 9.53 -3.94 -7.10
C THR A 624 8.64 -5.18 -6.98
N ARG A 625 7.92 -5.31 -5.86
CA ARG A 625 7.03 -6.44 -5.58
C ARG A 625 5.86 -6.53 -6.56
N ARG A 626 5.28 -5.39 -6.94
CA ARG A 626 4.20 -5.32 -7.93
C ARG A 626 4.67 -5.80 -9.31
N GLY A 627 5.85 -5.35 -9.74
CA GLY A 627 6.44 -5.84 -10.98
C GLY A 627 6.81 -7.33 -10.91
N GLN A 628 7.28 -7.81 -9.75
CA GLN A 628 7.53 -9.24 -9.51
C GLN A 628 6.27 -10.10 -9.56
N GLY A 629 5.11 -9.55 -9.18
CA GLY A 629 3.82 -10.20 -9.34
C GLY A 629 3.42 -10.42 -10.82
N ARG A 630 4.01 -9.67 -11.76
CA ARG A 630 3.81 -9.84 -13.21
C ARG A 630 4.89 -10.73 -13.84
N ASP A 631 6.11 -10.61 -13.34
CA ASP A 631 7.28 -11.34 -13.78
C ASP A 631 8.21 -11.56 -12.59
N ALA A 632 8.31 -12.78 -12.10
CA ALA A 632 9.08 -13.11 -10.91
C ALA A 632 10.58 -12.73 -11.00
N SER A 633 11.13 -12.54 -12.20
CA SER A 633 12.51 -12.10 -12.41
C SER A 633 12.70 -10.57 -12.35
N PHE A 634 11.60 -9.82 -12.40
CA PHE A 634 11.63 -8.36 -12.40
C PHE A 634 12.33 -7.81 -11.15
N THR A 635 13.12 -6.77 -11.37
CA THR A 635 13.75 -6.00 -10.31
C THR A 635 13.98 -4.57 -10.75
N LEU A 636 13.85 -3.63 -9.82
CA LEU A 636 14.29 -2.24 -10.01
C LEU A 636 15.77 -2.06 -9.69
N PHE A 637 16.50 -3.14 -9.41
CA PHE A 637 17.88 -3.14 -8.95
C PHE A 637 18.82 -3.79 -9.96
N HIS A 638 20.10 -3.51 -9.83
CA HIS A 638 21.16 -4.33 -10.41
C HIS A 638 21.17 -5.72 -9.75
N PRO A 639 21.85 -6.72 -10.34
CA PRO A 639 21.88 -8.09 -9.81
C PRO A 639 22.45 -8.22 -8.38
N ASP A 640 23.01 -7.17 -7.78
CA ASP A 640 23.40 -7.13 -6.36
C ASP A 640 22.25 -6.92 -5.37
N ARG A 641 21.02 -6.69 -5.85
CA ARG A 641 19.81 -6.49 -5.04
C ARG A 641 19.84 -5.20 -4.21
N LEU A 642 20.85 -4.35 -4.37
CA LEU A 642 21.14 -3.22 -3.49
C LEU A 642 21.15 -1.89 -4.24
N HIS A 643 21.81 -1.84 -5.40
CA HIS A 643 21.91 -0.62 -6.19
C HIS A 643 20.75 -0.56 -7.18
N PRO A 644 19.90 0.48 -7.13
CA PRO A 644 18.84 0.65 -8.11
C PRO A 644 19.40 0.67 -9.54
N ALA A 645 18.76 -0.05 -10.45
CA ALA A 645 18.94 0.14 -11.88
C ALA A 645 18.29 1.46 -12.30
N ARG A 646 18.42 1.83 -13.58
CA ARG A 646 17.91 3.11 -14.09
C ARG A 646 16.42 3.34 -13.81
N ALA A 647 15.58 2.31 -13.92
CA ALA A 647 14.16 2.40 -13.57
C ALA A 647 13.93 2.71 -12.08
N GLY A 648 14.71 2.10 -11.17
CA GLY A 648 14.69 2.45 -9.75
C GLY A 648 15.11 3.91 -9.52
N HIS A 649 16.11 4.42 -10.25
CA HIS A 649 16.46 5.84 -10.17
C HIS A 649 15.35 6.80 -10.64
N TYR A 650 14.50 6.40 -11.60
CA TYR A 650 13.29 7.15 -11.95
C TYR A 650 12.30 7.21 -10.78
N LEU A 651 12.19 6.15 -9.98
CA LEU A 651 11.36 6.16 -8.76
C LEU A 651 11.95 7.11 -7.72
N LEU A 652 13.27 7.06 -7.48
CA LEU A 652 13.95 7.96 -6.54
C LEU A 652 13.70 9.44 -6.89
N ALA A 653 13.89 9.80 -8.16
CA ALA A 653 13.62 11.15 -8.66
C ALA A 653 12.13 11.50 -8.58
N SER A 654 11.22 10.57 -8.88
CA SER A 654 9.76 10.79 -8.79
C SER A 654 9.35 11.21 -7.38
N LYS A 655 9.90 10.57 -6.34
CA LYS A 655 9.54 10.89 -4.95
C LYS A 655 10.01 12.27 -4.50
N ILE A 656 11.13 12.75 -5.03
CA ILE A 656 11.57 14.14 -4.82
C ILE A 656 10.60 15.11 -5.50
N LEU A 657 10.21 14.84 -6.74
CA LEU A 657 9.25 15.68 -7.47
C LEU A 657 7.85 15.68 -6.82
N GLU A 658 7.38 14.54 -6.32
CA GLU A 658 6.12 14.44 -5.56
C GLU A 658 6.17 15.28 -4.29
N ALA A 659 7.27 15.20 -3.54
CA ALA A 659 7.49 16.04 -2.37
C ALA A 659 7.51 17.54 -2.72
N GLN A 660 7.91 17.88 -3.95
CA GLN A 660 7.87 19.24 -4.49
C GLN A 660 6.47 19.69 -4.95
N GLY A 661 5.50 18.78 -5.01
CA GLY A 661 4.18 19.03 -5.61
C GLY A 661 4.19 19.03 -7.15
N GLU A 662 5.30 18.61 -7.76
CA GLU A 662 5.49 18.57 -9.22
C GLU A 662 4.71 17.39 -9.81
N SER A 663 3.45 17.64 -10.19
CA SER A 663 2.52 16.62 -10.70
C SER A 663 1.69 17.09 -11.90
N GLY A 664 1.77 18.37 -12.26
CA GLY A 664 0.97 18.95 -13.35
C GLY A 664 1.49 18.54 -14.74
N PRO A 665 0.62 18.56 -15.77
CA PRO A 665 1.05 18.37 -17.16
C PRO A 665 2.06 19.44 -17.57
N LEU A 666 2.86 19.16 -18.61
CA LEU A 666 3.83 20.10 -19.17
C LEU A 666 3.15 21.31 -19.81
N ALA A 667 2.13 21.06 -20.63
CA ALA A 667 1.39 22.09 -21.35
C ALA A 667 -0.01 21.61 -21.77
N GLU A 668 -0.91 22.57 -21.97
CA GLU A 668 -2.21 22.33 -22.61
C GLU A 668 -2.52 23.48 -23.57
N TRP A 669 -2.92 23.14 -24.80
CA TRP A 669 -3.33 24.08 -25.83
C TRP A 669 -4.71 23.76 -26.36
N ASN A 670 -5.54 24.79 -26.50
CA ASN A 670 -6.83 24.74 -27.17
C ASN A 670 -6.76 25.67 -28.38
N VAL A 671 -6.84 25.09 -29.58
CA VAL A 671 -6.73 25.82 -30.85
C VAL A 671 -7.93 25.54 -31.74
N LYS A 672 -8.09 26.35 -32.78
CA LYS A 672 -9.18 26.23 -33.75
C LYS A 672 -8.63 26.25 -35.17
N GLY A 673 -9.19 25.40 -36.03
CA GLY A 673 -8.83 25.33 -37.45
C GLY A 673 -7.66 24.40 -37.75
N THR A 674 -7.16 24.47 -38.98
CA THR A 674 -6.19 23.50 -39.55
C THR A 674 -4.74 23.99 -39.56
N ALA A 675 -4.45 25.24 -39.20
CA ALA A 675 -3.08 25.75 -39.14
C ALA A 675 -2.91 26.69 -37.95
N PHE A 676 -1.86 26.49 -37.16
CA PHE A 676 -1.57 27.29 -35.96
C PHE A 676 -0.11 27.15 -35.53
N THR A 677 0.38 28.10 -34.75
CA THR A 677 1.73 28.05 -34.15
C THR A 677 1.62 27.83 -32.65
N LEU A 678 2.27 26.77 -32.14
CA LEU A 678 2.46 26.58 -30.70
C LEU A 678 3.82 27.16 -30.28
N THR A 679 3.86 27.82 -29.12
CA THR A 679 5.11 28.37 -28.55
C THR A 679 5.32 27.78 -27.16
N PRO A 680 5.71 26.49 -27.04
CA PRO A 680 6.06 25.90 -25.77
C PRO A 680 7.22 26.66 -25.11
N LEU A 681 7.14 26.83 -23.79
CA LEU A 681 8.20 27.45 -22.99
C LEU A 681 9.46 26.58 -22.94
N SER A 682 9.35 25.28 -23.23
CA SER A 682 10.43 24.31 -23.07
C SER A 682 10.22 23.05 -23.93
N LEU A 683 11.13 22.08 -23.82
CA LEU A 683 11.00 20.77 -24.45
C LEU A 683 10.41 19.73 -23.47
N PRO A 684 9.69 18.70 -23.93
CA PRO A 684 9.32 17.57 -23.09
C PRO A 684 10.55 16.80 -22.64
N MET A 685 10.52 16.23 -21.44
CA MET A 685 11.60 15.37 -20.95
C MET A 685 11.71 14.10 -21.80
N TRP A 686 12.92 13.66 -22.13
CA TRP A 686 13.13 12.34 -22.72
C TRP A 686 12.98 11.25 -21.64
N LEU A 687 12.09 10.29 -21.87
CA LEU A 687 11.92 9.12 -20.99
C LEU A 687 12.63 7.92 -21.62
N ASP A 688 13.49 7.26 -20.83
CA ASP A 688 14.18 6.05 -21.28
C ASP A 688 13.23 4.84 -21.30
N PRO A 689 13.34 3.94 -22.28
CA PRO A 689 12.49 2.75 -22.37
C PRO A 689 12.99 1.65 -21.41
N VAL A 690 12.99 1.93 -20.11
CA VAL A 690 13.58 1.06 -19.07
C VAL A 690 12.59 0.60 -18.00
N PHE A 691 11.32 1.01 -18.09
CA PHE A 691 10.33 0.76 -17.04
C PHE A 691 9.84 -0.69 -16.96
N GLY A 692 9.87 -1.44 -18.07
CA GLY A 692 9.51 -2.86 -18.10
C GLY A 692 8.16 -3.14 -17.41
N ASN A 693 8.16 -4.00 -16.40
CA ASN A 693 6.97 -4.39 -15.64
C ASN A 693 6.54 -3.40 -14.52
N ALA A 694 6.99 -2.14 -14.60
CA ALA A 694 6.51 -1.02 -13.78
C ALA A 694 5.78 0.07 -14.61
N PRO A 695 4.68 -0.27 -15.32
CA PRO A 695 3.94 0.68 -16.16
C PRO A 695 3.35 1.85 -15.36
N GLU A 696 3.08 1.70 -14.07
CA GLU A 696 2.59 2.79 -13.22
C GLU A 696 3.65 3.87 -13.01
N LEU A 697 4.92 3.47 -12.88
CA LEU A 697 6.03 4.41 -12.76
C LEU A 697 6.22 5.15 -14.09
N GLU A 698 6.17 4.43 -15.21
CA GLU A 698 6.20 5.06 -16.53
C GLU A 698 5.06 6.07 -16.70
N GLN A 699 3.83 5.67 -16.35
CA GLN A 699 2.66 6.53 -16.45
C GLN A 699 2.79 7.78 -15.59
N THR A 700 3.34 7.65 -14.39
CA THR A 700 3.60 8.77 -13.49
C THR A 700 4.52 9.82 -14.13
N TRP A 701 5.54 9.38 -14.86
CA TRP A 701 6.42 10.28 -15.62
C TRP A 701 5.76 10.81 -16.89
N ARG A 702 4.95 10.00 -17.60
CA ARG A 702 4.17 10.44 -18.75
C ARG A 702 3.17 11.53 -18.37
N ASP A 703 2.48 11.40 -17.24
CA ASP A 703 1.53 12.40 -16.74
C ASP A 703 2.20 13.73 -16.44
N ARG A 704 3.40 13.71 -15.83
CA ARG A 704 4.24 14.91 -15.66
C ARG A 704 4.75 15.47 -16.99
N ASN A 705 4.93 14.64 -18.00
CA ASN A 705 5.46 15.08 -19.28
C ASN A 705 4.36 15.46 -20.29
N ARG A 706 3.08 15.24 -19.94
CA ARG A 706 1.94 15.33 -20.84
C ARG A 706 1.79 16.74 -21.42
N ALA A 707 1.70 16.82 -22.74
CA ALA A 707 1.53 18.07 -23.48
C ALA A 707 0.32 17.96 -24.41
N THR A 708 -0.84 18.40 -23.94
CA THR A 708 -2.12 18.13 -24.61
C THR A 708 -2.44 19.21 -25.66
N LEU A 709 -2.67 18.80 -26.90
CA LEU A 709 -3.21 19.64 -27.98
C LEU A 709 -4.66 19.26 -28.26
N ARG A 710 -5.59 20.21 -28.10
CA ARG A 710 -7.00 20.09 -28.48
C ARG A 710 -7.29 21.01 -29.66
N VAL A 711 -7.84 20.45 -30.73
CA VAL A 711 -8.21 21.20 -31.95
C VAL A 711 -9.71 21.17 -32.15
N SER A 712 -10.31 22.35 -32.25
CA SER A 712 -11.75 22.52 -32.49
C SER A 712 -12.03 23.07 -33.88
N GLY A 713 -13.26 22.88 -34.37
CA GLY A 713 -13.71 23.45 -35.65
C GLY A 713 -13.16 22.74 -36.90
N LEU A 714 -12.69 21.50 -36.76
CA LEU A 714 -12.42 20.62 -37.90
C LEU A 714 -13.75 20.06 -38.43
N ALA A 715 -13.88 19.97 -39.75
CA ALA A 715 -14.98 19.21 -40.36
C ALA A 715 -14.79 17.71 -40.13
N ASP A 716 -15.87 16.94 -40.09
CA ASP A 716 -15.81 15.48 -39.93
C ASP A 716 -14.90 14.83 -40.97
N GLY A 717 -14.04 13.93 -40.51
CA GLY A 717 -13.05 13.25 -41.34
C GLY A 717 -11.78 12.93 -40.58
N HIS A 718 -10.81 12.36 -41.31
CA HIS A 718 -9.47 12.10 -40.82
C HIS A 718 -8.50 13.19 -41.25
N TYR A 719 -7.55 13.51 -40.39
CA TYR A 719 -6.51 14.50 -40.61
C TYR A 719 -5.16 13.92 -40.25
N ARG A 720 -4.15 14.34 -41.00
CA ARG A 720 -2.75 14.17 -40.67
C ARG A 720 -2.24 15.43 -39.99
N LEU A 721 -1.66 15.30 -38.80
CA LEU A 721 -0.96 16.39 -38.10
C LEU A 721 0.51 16.41 -38.55
N CYS A 722 0.93 17.55 -39.09
CA CYS A 722 2.31 17.88 -39.42
C CYS A 722 2.85 18.93 -38.45
N ILE A 723 4.03 18.70 -37.88
CA ILE A 723 4.74 19.67 -37.04
C ILE A 723 6.06 20.02 -37.73
N ASN A 724 6.27 21.30 -38.01
CA ASN A 724 7.42 21.82 -38.77
C ASN A 724 7.64 21.07 -40.10
N GLY A 725 6.55 20.81 -40.83
CA GLY A 725 6.56 20.11 -42.12
C GLY A 725 6.76 18.59 -42.04
N ARG A 726 6.79 18.00 -40.83
CA ARG A 726 6.92 16.55 -40.64
C ARG A 726 5.65 15.96 -40.06
N GLU A 727 5.11 14.93 -40.72
CA GLU A 727 4.01 14.14 -40.19
C GLU A 727 4.38 13.51 -38.83
N VAL A 728 3.52 13.71 -37.83
CA VAL A 728 3.69 13.13 -36.48
C VAL A 728 2.61 12.13 -36.12
N MET A 729 1.39 12.29 -36.65
CA MET A 729 0.30 11.32 -36.51
C MET A 729 -0.83 11.59 -37.52
N ALA A 730 -1.73 10.62 -37.64
CA ALA A 730 -3.05 10.79 -38.25
C ALA A 730 -4.15 10.40 -37.25
N GLY A 731 -5.31 11.05 -37.33
CA GLY A 731 -6.44 10.84 -36.43
C GLY A 731 -7.72 11.49 -36.94
N SER A 732 -8.85 11.15 -36.35
CA SER A 732 -10.16 11.75 -36.65
C SER A 732 -10.29 13.15 -36.04
N ALA A 733 -11.20 13.95 -36.59
CA ALA A 733 -11.59 15.24 -36.00
C ALA A 733 -11.99 15.11 -34.52
N GLY A 734 -12.68 14.01 -34.17
CA GLY A 734 -13.08 13.70 -32.79
C GLY A 734 -11.89 13.44 -31.86
N GLU A 735 -10.86 12.73 -32.32
CA GLU A 735 -9.63 12.48 -31.54
C GLU A 735 -8.87 13.79 -31.28
N PHE A 736 -8.72 14.65 -32.29
CA PHE A 736 -8.09 15.95 -32.10
C PHE A 736 -8.90 16.88 -31.18
N ALA A 737 -10.23 16.79 -31.19
CA ALA A 737 -11.09 17.51 -30.25
C ALA A 737 -10.97 16.96 -28.82
N ALA A 738 -10.89 15.64 -28.67
CA ALA A 738 -10.70 14.95 -27.39
C ALA A 738 -9.30 15.18 -26.78
N GLY A 739 -8.32 15.56 -27.60
CA GLY A 739 -7.00 15.99 -27.19
C GLY A 739 -5.94 14.92 -27.39
N VAL A 740 -4.79 15.33 -27.95
CA VAL A 740 -3.63 14.48 -28.25
C VAL A 740 -2.46 14.87 -27.36
N ASP A 741 -1.78 13.89 -26.75
CA ASP A 741 -0.52 14.14 -26.05
C ASP A 741 0.67 14.20 -27.01
N LEU A 742 1.10 15.41 -27.35
CA LEU A 742 2.22 15.65 -28.26
C LEU A 742 3.55 15.10 -27.72
N ALA A 743 3.74 15.04 -26.40
CA ALA A 743 4.97 14.54 -25.80
C ALA A 743 5.10 13.02 -25.89
N ALA A 744 3.99 12.30 -26.08
CA ALA A 744 3.95 10.85 -26.22
C ALA A 744 4.15 10.35 -27.67
N LEU A 745 4.08 11.24 -28.68
CA LEU A 745 4.15 10.86 -30.09
C LEU A 745 5.59 10.50 -30.53
N PRO A 746 5.85 9.24 -30.90
CA PRO A 746 7.17 8.84 -31.37
C PRO A 746 7.48 9.52 -32.72
N GLY A 747 8.54 10.32 -32.76
CA GLY A 747 8.94 11.06 -33.97
C GLY A 747 8.56 12.54 -33.99
N ASN A 748 7.90 13.04 -32.95
CA ASN A 748 7.67 14.47 -32.78
C ASN A 748 9.03 15.24 -32.78
N PRO A 749 9.26 16.17 -33.73
CA PRO A 749 10.51 16.92 -33.79
C PRO A 749 10.77 17.78 -32.54
N TRP A 750 9.73 18.06 -31.75
CA TRP A 750 9.84 18.73 -30.45
C TRP A 750 10.50 17.87 -29.36
N LEU A 751 10.37 16.53 -29.41
CA LEU A 751 10.93 15.61 -28.42
C LEU A 751 12.40 15.25 -28.68
N LEU A 752 12.81 15.20 -29.94
CA LEU A 752 14.13 14.69 -30.33
C LEU A 752 15.32 15.45 -29.70
N PRO A 753 15.32 16.80 -29.60
CA PRO A 753 16.42 17.52 -28.96
C PRO A 753 16.59 17.16 -27.48
N SER A 754 15.51 16.82 -26.77
CA SER A 754 15.57 16.38 -25.37
C SER A 754 16.36 15.10 -25.17
N LYS A 755 16.38 14.20 -26.16
CA LYS A 755 17.22 12.99 -26.12
C LYS A 755 18.71 13.33 -26.10
N ARG A 756 19.13 14.32 -26.90
CA ARG A 756 20.52 14.81 -26.92
C ARG A 756 20.86 15.50 -25.59
N ALA A 757 19.96 16.32 -25.08
CA ALA A 757 20.15 17.01 -23.81
C ALA A 757 20.28 16.02 -22.63
N ALA A 758 19.42 14.99 -22.58
CA ALA A 758 19.53 13.91 -21.61
C ALA A 758 20.87 13.15 -21.71
N ALA A 759 21.38 12.91 -22.93
CA ALA A 759 22.68 12.28 -23.13
C ALA A 759 23.86 13.13 -22.60
N LEU A 760 23.80 14.45 -22.75
CA LEU A 760 24.80 15.37 -22.17
C LEU A 760 24.77 15.35 -20.64
N ASN A 761 23.58 15.40 -20.05
CA ASN A 761 23.42 15.32 -18.60
C ASN A 761 23.89 13.95 -18.04
N ARG A 762 23.63 12.86 -18.75
CA ARG A 762 24.16 11.52 -18.43
C ARG A 762 25.70 11.50 -18.48
N LYS A 763 26.29 12.09 -19.52
CA LYS A 763 27.75 12.23 -19.61
C LYS A 763 28.30 13.05 -18.43
N ALA A 764 27.61 14.11 -18.03
CA ALA A 764 27.99 14.92 -16.88
C ALA A 764 27.99 14.11 -15.58
N ALA A 765 26.97 13.26 -15.35
CA ALA A 765 26.91 12.37 -14.19
C ALA A 765 28.08 11.36 -14.18
N VAL A 766 28.40 10.75 -15.32
CA VAL A 766 29.57 9.85 -15.46
C VAL A 766 30.89 10.55 -15.16
N VAL A 767 31.06 11.78 -15.63
CA VAL A 767 32.25 12.59 -15.34
C VAL A 767 32.32 12.93 -13.85
N ALA A 768 31.20 13.31 -13.23
CA ALA A 768 31.13 13.60 -11.81
C ALA A 768 31.51 12.38 -10.96
N ASP A 769 30.94 11.20 -11.24
CA ASP A 769 31.32 9.95 -10.56
C ASP A 769 32.82 9.68 -10.73
N ARG A 770 33.31 9.63 -11.97
CA ARG A 770 34.69 9.26 -12.29
C ARG A 770 35.73 10.20 -11.72
N LYS A 771 35.56 11.52 -11.90
CA LYS A 771 36.58 12.52 -11.59
C LYS A 771 36.40 13.17 -10.22
N LEU A 772 35.18 13.23 -9.69
CA LEU A 772 34.89 13.96 -8.45
C LEU A 772 34.56 13.03 -7.27
N ARG A 773 33.90 11.89 -7.50
CA ARG A 773 33.42 11.03 -6.41
C ARG A 773 34.33 9.84 -6.14
N ARG A 774 34.71 9.06 -7.17
CA ARG A 774 35.59 7.88 -7.02
C ARG A 774 36.93 8.17 -6.34
N PRO A 775 37.63 9.30 -6.59
CA PRO A 775 38.84 9.63 -5.85
C PRO A 775 38.59 9.78 -4.35
N LEU A 776 37.45 10.34 -3.94
CA LEU A 776 37.10 10.53 -2.53
C LEU A 776 36.89 9.22 -1.78
N VAL A 777 36.56 8.11 -2.46
CA VAL A 777 36.51 6.78 -1.83
C VAL A 777 37.88 6.39 -1.25
N GLY A 778 38.98 6.71 -1.94
CA GLY A 778 40.33 6.46 -1.41
C GLY A 778 40.65 7.32 -0.18
N ARG A 779 40.15 8.56 -0.14
CA ARG A 779 40.22 9.41 1.07
C ARG A 779 39.48 8.78 2.24
N GLN A 780 38.29 8.20 2.01
CA GLN A 780 37.53 7.55 3.08
C GLN A 780 38.22 6.28 3.60
N LEU A 781 38.85 5.50 2.72
CA LEU A 781 39.67 4.37 3.14
C LEU A 781 40.87 4.81 3.99
N LEU A 782 41.54 5.91 3.62
CA LEU A 782 42.59 6.52 4.45
C LEU A 782 42.04 6.93 5.83
N LEU A 783 40.90 7.61 5.89
CA LEU A 783 40.30 8.06 7.15
C LEU A 783 39.95 6.88 8.07
N ARG A 784 39.47 5.77 7.50
CA ARG A 784 39.24 4.52 8.24
C ARG A 784 40.55 3.93 8.77
N ALA A 785 41.59 3.84 7.93
CA ALA A 785 42.90 3.35 8.33
C ALA A 785 43.52 4.19 9.47
N ARG A 786 43.35 5.52 9.44
CA ARG A 786 43.82 6.42 10.50
C ARG A 786 43.15 6.18 11.86
N ARG A 787 41.92 5.67 11.90
CA ARG A 787 41.26 5.28 13.18
C ARG A 787 41.93 4.10 13.85
N GLU A 788 42.61 3.26 13.08
CA GLU A 788 43.27 2.05 13.56
C GLU A 788 44.79 2.23 13.69
N ARG A 789 45.38 3.17 12.95
CA ARG A 789 46.83 3.37 12.85
C ARG A 789 47.21 4.85 12.99
N ALA A 790 47.57 5.24 14.21
CA ALA A 790 48.00 6.61 14.52
C ALA A 790 49.35 7.01 13.87
N SER A 791 50.13 6.06 13.37
CA SER A 791 51.46 6.27 12.76
C SER A 791 51.43 6.72 11.29
N LEU A 792 50.26 6.81 10.67
CA LEU A 792 50.15 7.26 9.28
C LEU A 792 50.52 8.75 9.14
N PRO A 793 51.26 9.15 8.09
CA PRO A 793 51.62 10.55 7.84
C PRO A 793 50.42 11.51 7.83
N PRO A 794 50.61 12.78 8.26
CA PRO A 794 49.54 13.78 8.21
C PRO A 794 49.17 14.16 6.78
N ASP A 795 50.14 14.17 5.85
CA ASP A 795 49.87 14.34 4.42
C ASP A 795 49.09 13.15 3.86
N GLU A 796 47.96 13.43 3.20
CA GLU A 796 47.05 12.39 2.71
C GLU A 796 47.65 11.59 1.55
N PHE A 797 48.40 12.24 0.65
CA PHE A 797 48.97 11.58 -0.53
C PHE A 797 50.09 10.63 -0.13
N GLU A 798 50.97 11.05 0.78
CA GLU A 798 52.02 10.22 1.33
C GLU A 798 51.44 9.05 2.15
N ALA A 799 50.42 9.30 2.97
CA ALA A 799 49.76 8.22 3.71
C ALA A 799 49.09 7.19 2.77
N VAL A 800 48.44 7.65 1.69
CA VAL A 800 47.84 6.76 0.69
C VAL A 800 48.90 5.99 -0.10
N ARG A 801 50.05 6.60 -0.44
CA ARG A 801 51.18 5.87 -1.07
C ARG A 801 51.67 4.73 -0.20
N ARG A 802 51.81 4.95 1.11
CA ARG A 802 52.20 3.90 2.07
C ARG A 802 51.15 2.79 2.13
N LEU A 803 49.88 3.15 2.30
CA LEU A 803 48.79 2.17 2.33
C LEU A 803 48.69 1.37 1.03
N LEU A 804 48.90 2.01 -0.12
CA LEU A 804 48.91 1.35 -1.44
C LEU A 804 50.05 0.34 -1.57
N ALA A 805 51.24 0.65 -1.06
CA ALA A 805 52.39 -0.25 -1.09
C ALA A 805 52.17 -1.55 -0.29
N GLU A 806 51.27 -1.52 0.70
CA GLU A 806 50.89 -2.69 1.51
C GLU A 806 49.79 -3.55 0.86
N GLN A 807 49.10 -3.05 -0.17
CA GLN A 807 47.99 -3.76 -0.80
C GLN A 807 48.45 -4.71 -1.91
N PRO A 808 47.81 -5.87 -2.08
CA PRO A 808 47.96 -6.66 -3.29
C PRO A 808 47.60 -5.82 -4.52
N GLU A 809 48.39 -5.94 -5.59
CA GLU A 809 48.33 -5.08 -6.78
C GLU A 809 46.91 -5.02 -7.40
N ASN A 810 46.19 -6.14 -7.38
CA ASN A 810 44.86 -6.30 -7.98
C ASN A 810 43.71 -6.19 -6.97
N SER A 811 43.98 -5.75 -5.73
CA SER A 811 42.92 -5.56 -4.73
C SER A 811 42.02 -4.36 -5.06
N THR A 812 40.75 -4.45 -4.67
CA THR A 812 39.80 -3.34 -4.79
C THR A 812 40.31 -2.08 -4.06
N GLN A 813 40.94 -2.25 -2.90
CA GLN A 813 41.52 -1.14 -2.12
C GLN A 813 42.67 -0.45 -2.87
N ALA A 814 43.61 -1.21 -3.45
CA ALA A 814 44.68 -0.63 -4.28
C ALA A 814 44.10 0.22 -5.43
N GLY A 815 43.03 -0.26 -6.07
CA GLY A 815 42.32 0.49 -7.11
C GLY A 815 41.75 1.84 -6.62
N HIS A 816 41.21 1.91 -5.40
CA HIS A 816 40.71 3.17 -4.83
C HIS A 816 41.84 4.14 -4.47
N TYR A 817 42.95 3.64 -3.92
CA TYR A 817 44.11 4.47 -3.60
C TYR A 817 44.76 5.07 -4.84
N ARG A 818 44.91 4.31 -5.94
CA ARG A 818 45.42 4.85 -7.21
C ARG A 818 44.56 5.99 -7.74
N ARG A 819 43.23 5.81 -7.74
CA ARG A 819 42.28 6.88 -8.16
C ARG A 819 42.36 8.13 -7.27
N PHE A 820 42.61 7.96 -5.97
CA PHE A 820 42.84 9.10 -5.08
C PHE A 820 44.12 9.85 -5.47
N LEU A 821 45.24 9.13 -5.65
CA LEU A 821 46.52 9.74 -6.03
C LEU A 821 46.46 10.46 -7.39
N GLU A 822 45.68 9.92 -8.34
CA GLU A 822 45.51 10.48 -9.68
C GLU A 822 44.54 11.67 -9.72
N GLY A 823 43.50 11.69 -8.87
CA GLY A 823 42.33 12.54 -9.08
C GLY A 823 41.86 13.39 -7.90
N ALA A 824 42.44 13.25 -6.69
CA ALA A 824 41.98 13.97 -5.51
C ALA A 824 42.68 15.32 -5.26
N SER A 825 43.56 15.76 -6.16
CA SER A 825 44.19 17.09 -6.06
C SER A 825 43.15 18.19 -6.32
N ALA A 826 43.36 19.37 -5.71
CA ALA A 826 42.44 20.50 -5.89
C ALA A 826 42.28 20.91 -7.36
N GLU A 827 43.36 20.83 -8.15
CA GLU A 827 43.35 21.11 -9.58
C GLU A 827 42.52 20.09 -10.37
N ALA A 828 42.70 18.79 -10.12
CA ALA A 828 41.95 17.74 -10.80
C ALA A 828 40.45 17.81 -10.50
N LEU A 829 40.09 18.09 -9.24
CA LEU A 829 38.69 18.29 -8.83
C LEU A 829 38.08 19.54 -9.50
N ALA A 830 38.80 20.67 -9.53
CA ALA A 830 38.34 21.88 -10.20
C ALA A 830 38.13 21.66 -11.71
N GLN A 831 39.03 20.93 -12.38
CA GLN A 831 38.89 20.56 -13.79
C GLN A 831 37.66 19.67 -14.03
N GLY A 832 37.44 18.68 -13.16
CA GLY A 832 36.25 17.83 -13.21
C GLY A 832 34.95 18.62 -13.03
N GLU A 833 34.91 19.56 -12.09
CA GLU A 833 33.75 20.45 -11.90
C GLU A 833 33.47 21.32 -13.13
N ALA A 834 34.52 21.89 -13.74
CA ALA A 834 34.39 22.70 -14.94
C ALA A 834 33.82 21.89 -16.11
N GLU A 835 34.28 20.64 -16.29
CA GLU A 835 33.77 19.73 -17.34
C GLU A 835 32.28 19.39 -17.12
N VAL A 836 31.88 19.08 -15.88
CA VAL A 836 30.47 18.80 -15.55
C VAL A 836 29.59 20.02 -15.87
N ARG A 837 30.02 21.22 -15.46
CA ARG A 837 29.27 22.46 -15.72
C ARG A 837 29.14 22.75 -17.21
N ALA A 838 30.21 22.54 -17.98
CA ALA A 838 30.18 22.77 -19.42
C ALA A 838 29.14 21.88 -20.13
N LEU A 839 29.09 20.59 -19.77
CA LEU A 839 28.10 19.64 -20.30
C LEU A 839 26.66 20.01 -19.91
N GLN A 840 26.44 20.41 -18.66
CA GLN A 840 25.12 20.82 -18.18
C GLN A 840 24.64 22.13 -18.84
N GLU A 841 25.54 23.08 -19.11
CA GLU A 841 25.20 24.31 -19.83
C GLU A 841 24.91 24.05 -21.32
N GLU A 842 25.64 23.14 -21.97
CA GLU A 842 25.30 22.71 -23.33
C GLU A 842 23.91 22.08 -23.37
N SER A 843 23.57 21.23 -22.38
CA SER A 843 22.23 20.64 -22.25
C SER A 843 21.14 21.70 -22.05
N ARG A 844 21.38 22.71 -21.21
CA ARG A 844 20.44 23.81 -20.97
C ARG A 844 20.18 24.66 -22.23
N ARG A 845 21.19 24.87 -23.08
CA ARG A 845 21.03 25.60 -24.35
C ARG A 845 20.09 24.88 -25.32
N ILE A 846 19.94 23.56 -25.21
CA ILE A 846 19.02 22.79 -26.05
C ILE A 846 17.56 22.99 -25.61
N HIS A 847 17.30 23.19 -24.32
CA HIS A 847 15.94 23.30 -23.77
C HIS A 847 15.28 24.68 -23.93
N GLN A 848 15.84 25.56 -24.78
CA GLN A 848 15.28 26.90 -25.02
C GLN A 848 13.92 26.82 -25.72
N PRO A 849 13.02 27.82 -25.52
CA PRO A 849 11.73 27.86 -26.19
C PRO A 849 11.85 27.71 -27.71
N VAL A 850 10.96 26.91 -28.31
CA VAL A 850 10.89 26.70 -29.76
C VAL A 850 9.50 27.03 -30.27
N LYS A 851 9.40 27.48 -31.53
CA LYS A 851 8.11 27.61 -32.22
C LYS A 851 7.81 26.33 -32.99
N LEU A 852 6.61 25.80 -32.83
CA LEU A 852 6.11 24.64 -33.55
C LEU A 852 5.04 25.11 -34.52
N GLN A 853 5.31 25.01 -35.83
CA GLN A 853 4.31 25.23 -36.87
C GLN A 853 3.51 23.95 -37.05
N CYS A 854 2.21 24.01 -36.80
CA CYS A 854 1.32 22.86 -36.83
C CYS A 854 0.29 23.02 -37.94
N GLU A 855 0.15 21.98 -38.75
CA GLU A 855 -0.79 21.91 -39.86
C GLU A 855 -1.57 20.59 -39.79
N LEU A 856 -2.89 20.64 -39.95
CA LEU A 856 -3.75 19.48 -40.10
C LEU A 856 -4.27 19.41 -41.53
N GLU A 857 -3.79 18.41 -42.27
CA GLU A 857 -4.20 18.14 -43.64
C GLU A 857 -5.32 17.08 -43.62
N ARG A 858 -6.48 17.40 -44.20
CA ARG A 858 -7.58 16.44 -44.31
C ARG A 858 -7.18 15.33 -45.27
N LEU A 859 -7.30 14.08 -44.84
CA LEU A 859 -7.05 12.91 -45.66
C LEU A 859 -8.24 12.63 -46.59
N PRO A 860 -8.00 12.02 -47.79
CA PRO A 860 -9.03 11.74 -48.78
C PRO A 860 -10.20 10.89 -48.26
#